data_AF-A0A3N9MR96-F1
#
_entry.id   AF-A0A3N9MR96-F1
#
_cell.length_a   1.000
_cell.length_b   1.000
_cell.length_c   1.000
_cell.angle_alpha   90.00
_cell.angle_beta   90.00
_cell.angle_gamma   90.00
#
_symmetry.space_group_name_H-M   'P 1'
#
loop_
_entity.id
_entity.type
_entity.pdbx_description
1 polymer ?
#
loop_
_entity_poly.entity_id
_entity_poly.type
_entity_poly.pdbx_seq_one_letter_code
_entity_poly.pdbx_strand_id
1 'polypeptide(L)'
;MLKNPQPMSLSSNHNLCLVCLSIIVMFLFTEKLFSGTHAVHPFQVTEQILPDFEDSYGVVFHSINGDHKPDIYVVRFRNLNRFFLYEGPADNYMDWTIQSGLGGNLMPRGQKNLELGASAGDFDNDGLPDMMVAGWGESTRLFHQQKNSRFIDITASSGITAPLDGNGAFWADVNRDDDLDLFITDEHHANRLFLGNGLGNFQDVSSAWGLDDISVSQGATFGDLDGDGYPDLYVCNWFSPDILYRNVEGNTFQQMELNIGHLDRIMNSNGVSFGDIDNDGDLDILVTDRDGKSALYRNEITISDSIWHFIRIPDSAGFVVPYPAYGSIIADFDNDGMQDIWINCIGPNMLFKNEGKLNFVKVFEEQHKPFNEPGYYSTGAACADMDADGDLDLFVSNKDTISYLYRNFTNDKNYIRIRCVGVDCNRDAVGTRIWLYHHEQDAARKNLAGYREIVSSSGYLSQNEMVAHFGVDSNLVYFAKIIFPGGVEKQLANLIPGNIYEVHEYTGIAENVFRSYNYLYRVVNKSYFWISLGLYLVLILSVVIYTYISTRRYRWASRHIILFFSLTILFLYGIFIAFQEFSVHIRLITQILVLYLLLIFLTFFMEKIRRLEISRRNYRTLLREFSRELIFIKDSHELFEKLLFKVSEAVKPEYCAIYVKEKQKFRLLQGTGLFEAPSILEFSAENILEKTENKVTQKILSVYPECHLFWIRRNEQIYGLLVLGRPLHYRAYSAEDIEVFQSLTAQAAIAVENNLYIEKTKKLIMRVTEAETREKYLAELEKANQKLKTKNKELRKLYRDLQNTQGQLVQSEKMASLGQLVAGVAHELNNPISFIYANMKELENYTQAISELISLIKRSPETAGEDIPVEEFQKIRDRYDFDFIQHDILGLIRENIEGSQRVKEVVQNLRNFSRLDEAALKKVDIHEGLDSTLLLLNHELKNRIEVHKDYGDIPGILCHPGNINQVFMNIFLNAIQAIENKGNIWIKTGIKNGSVEITIRDDGKGIPKKDQNKIFDPFYTTKPVGKGTGLGLSISYNIIRQHRGRIHFDSREGKGTTFTILLPMQQ
;
A
#
# COMPACT_ATOMS: atom_id res chain seq x y z
N MET A 1 -72.58 23.02 -22.00
CA MET A 1 -71.61 22.23 -21.22
C MET A 1 -72.02 22.34 -19.75
N LEU A 2 -73.06 21.65 -19.26
CA LEU A 2 -73.03 20.30 -18.65
C LEU A 2 -71.70 20.04 -17.91
N LYS A 3 -71.59 19.93 -16.58
CA LYS A 3 -72.55 19.76 -15.47
C LYS A 3 -71.97 20.30 -14.14
N ASN A 4 -72.87 20.92 -13.39
CA ASN A 4 -72.95 21.23 -11.94
C ASN A 4 -72.85 19.96 -11.04
N PRO A 5 -72.90 20.00 -9.67
CA PRO A 5 -73.42 21.10 -8.81
C PRO A 5 -72.76 21.40 -7.43
N GLN A 6 -72.86 22.69 -7.05
CA GLN A 6 -73.39 23.34 -5.81
C GLN A 6 -74.18 22.51 -4.72
N PRO A 7 -74.69 23.10 -3.58
CA PRO A 7 -74.35 24.32 -2.78
C PRO A 7 -74.61 24.23 -1.22
N MET A 8 -74.29 25.31 -0.45
CA MET A 8 -75.13 26.06 0.56
C MET A 8 -74.24 26.90 1.51
N SER A 9 -74.23 28.26 1.48
CA SER A 9 -75.11 29.25 2.18
C SER A 9 -75.12 29.09 3.72
N LEU A 10 -74.94 30.07 4.62
CA LEU A 10 -75.30 31.50 4.68
C LEU A 10 -74.58 32.19 5.87
N SER A 11 -74.44 33.53 5.81
CA SER A 11 -74.46 34.58 6.87
C SER A 11 -74.63 34.17 8.34
N SER A 12 -74.18 34.85 9.39
CA SER A 12 -73.61 36.19 9.65
C SER A 12 -73.47 36.31 11.18
N ASN A 13 -72.47 37.04 11.65
CA ASN A 13 -72.45 37.81 12.91
C ASN A 13 -73.01 37.14 14.17
N HIS A 14 -72.12 36.53 14.95
CA HIS A 14 -72.09 36.58 16.42
C HIS A 14 -70.71 36.07 16.85
N ASN A 15 -69.68 36.93 16.90
CA ASN A 15 -68.40 36.59 17.55
C ASN A 15 -67.54 37.83 17.91
N LEU A 16 -68.17 38.95 18.25
CA LEU A 16 -67.46 40.13 18.77
C LEU A 16 -67.20 40.06 20.30
N CYS A 17 -67.55 38.96 20.98
CA CYS A 17 -67.42 38.84 22.44
C CYS A 17 -66.50 37.68 22.91
N LEU A 18 -66.00 36.85 21.99
CA LEU A 18 -65.09 35.72 22.32
C LEU A 18 -63.62 36.01 22.01
N VAL A 19 -63.33 37.01 21.16
CA VAL A 19 -61.95 37.37 20.79
C VAL A 19 -61.25 38.21 21.88
N CYS A 20 -62.00 38.99 22.66
CA CYS A 20 -61.39 39.75 23.77
C CYS A 20 -61.09 38.86 25.00
N LEU A 21 -61.81 37.74 25.17
CA LEU A 21 -61.55 36.83 26.30
C LEU A 21 -60.39 35.86 26.01
N SER A 22 -60.15 35.50 24.75
CA SER A 22 -58.99 34.69 24.36
C SER A 22 -57.68 35.50 24.38
N ILE A 23 -57.73 36.80 24.06
CA ILE A 23 -56.53 37.66 24.11
C ILE A 23 -56.07 37.91 25.56
N ILE A 24 -56.98 38.02 26.53
CA ILE A 24 -56.62 38.23 27.95
C ILE A 24 -56.08 36.93 28.59
N VAL A 25 -56.58 35.75 28.21
CA VAL A 25 -56.03 34.47 28.68
C VAL A 25 -54.68 34.16 28.01
N MET A 26 -54.45 34.62 26.78
CA MET A 26 -53.16 34.47 26.09
C MET A 26 -52.10 35.47 26.60
N PHE A 27 -52.49 36.66 27.07
CA PHE A 27 -51.58 37.62 27.73
C PHE A 27 -51.18 37.19 29.15
N LEU A 28 -52.10 36.59 29.91
CA LEU A 28 -51.80 36.06 31.26
C LEU A 28 -51.00 34.75 31.24
N PHE A 29 -50.97 34.02 30.12
CA PHE A 29 -50.08 32.86 29.92
C PHE A 29 -48.71 33.23 29.34
N THR A 30 -48.56 34.39 28.70
CA THR A 30 -47.26 34.84 28.15
C THR A 30 -46.42 35.58 29.19
N GLU A 31 -47.01 36.32 30.15
CA GLU A 31 -46.22 36.92 31.25
C GLU A 31 -45.75 35.91 32.31
N LYS A 32 -46.37 34.72 32.41
CA LYS A 32 -45.92 33.65 33.34
C LYS A 32 -44.94 32.65 32.73
N LEU A 33 -44.64 32.78 31.44
CA LEU A 33 -43.56 32.05 30.74
C LEU A 33 -42.29 32.92 30.57
N PHE A 34 -42.35 34.22 30.91
CA PHE A 34 -41.22 35.16 30.87
C PHE A 34 -40.79 35.68 32.25
N SER A 35 -41.07 34.93 33.32
CA SER A 35 -40.57 35.24 34.68
C SER A 35 -39.83 34.05 35.32
N GLY A 36 -39.12 33.28 34.49
CA GLY A 36 -38.12 32.31 34.94
C GLY A 36 -36.88 32.51 34.10
N THR A 37 -35.93 33.29 34.61
CA THR A 37 -34.54 33.31 34.13
C THR A 37 -33.93 31.92 34.38
N HIS A 38 -34.25 30.96 33.54
CA HIS A 38 -33.41 29.79 33.34
C HIS A 38 -32.42 30.19 32.25
N ALA A 39 -31.15 30.30 32.62
CA ALA A 39 -30.06 30.45 31.67
C ALA A 39 -30.22 29.37 30.59
N VAL A 40 -30.39 29.78 29.33
CA VAL A 40 -30.32 28.85 28.20
C VAL A 40 -28.87 28.36 28.17
N HIS A 41 -28.66 27.06 28.40
CA HIS A 41 -27.33 26.48 28.27
C HIS A 41 -26.89 26.61 26.80
N PRO A 42 -25.66 27.10 26.52
CA PRO A 42 -25.19 27.29 25.14
C PRO A 42 -25.09 25.96 24.39
N PHE A 43 -24.68 24.90 25.09
CA PHE A 43 -24.56 23.57 24.52
C PHE A 43 -25.78 22.67 24.80
N GLN A 44 -26.28 22.05 23.74
CA GLN A 44 -27.22 20.93 23.84
C GLN A 44 -26.59 19.67 23.26
N VAL A 45 -26.68 18.57 24.02
CA VAL A 45 -26.29 17.25 23.51
C VAL A 45 -27.29 16.87 22.43
N THR A 46 -26.81 16.69 21.20
CA THR A 46 -27.66 16.21 20.11
C THR A 46 -27.70 14.70 20.08
N GLU A 47 -28.89 14.12 20.28
CA GLU A 47 -29.12 12.71 19.95
C GLU A 47 -29.18 12.55 18.42
N GLN A 48 -28.48 11.54 17.87
CA GLN A 48 -28.58 11.03 16.47
C GLN A 48 -27.73 11.64 15.33
N ILE A 49 -26.80 12.58 15.56
CA ILE A 49 -25.89 13.04 14.48
C ILE A 49 -24.82 12.00 14.14
N LEU A 50 -24.16 11.47 15.18
CA LEU A 50 -23.19 10.39 15.07
C LEU A 50 -23.75 9.13 15.75
N PRO A 51 -23.33 7.93 15.32
CA PRO A 51 -23.68 6.70 16.04
C PRO A 51 -23.08 6.71 17.45
N ASP A 52 -23.74 6.10 18.42
CA ASP A 52 -23.18 5.95 19.77
C ASP A 52 -21.93 5.06 19.75
N PHE A 53 -20.83 5.56 20.29
CA PHE A 53 -19.63 4.79 20.56
C PHE A 53 -18.86 5.31 21.78
N GLU A 54 -18.16 4.40 22.44
CA GLU A 54 -17.30 4.64 23.60
C GLU A 54 -15.83 4.33 23.28
N ASP A 55 -14.97 4.44 24.29
CA ASP A 55 -13.53 4.14 24.26
C ASP A 55 -12.73 5.05 23.35
N SER A 56 -13.15 6.32 23.26
CA SER A 56 -12.48 7.37 22.48
C SER A 56 -11.45 8.12 23.32
N TYR A 57 -10.34 8.51 22.69
CA TYR A 57 -9.28 9.31 23.30
C TYR A 57 -9.10 10.64 22.55
N GLY A 58 -8.44 10.62 21.40
CA GLY A 58 -8.23 11.80 20.55
C GLY A 58 -9.32 12.00 19.49
N VAL A 59 -9.48 13.24 19.04
CA VAL A 59 -10.35 13.62 17.91
C VAL A 59 -9.66 14.67 17.04
N VAL A 60 -9.85 14.58 15.72
CA VAL A 60 -9.33 15.51 14.73
C VAL A 60 -10.48 16.07 13.91
N PHE A 61 -10.55 17.40 13.81
CA PHE A 61 -11.31 18.11 12.79
C PHE A 61 -10.40 18.60 11.68
N HIS A 62 -10.70 18.23 10.44
CA HIS A 62 -10.02 18.75 9.25
C HIS A 62 -10.91 18.60 8.02
N SER A 63 -10.75 19.45 7.01
CA SER A 63 -11.31 19.14 5.68
C SER A 63 -10.38 18.16 4.97
N ILE A 64 -10.75 16.89 4.96
CA ILE A 64 -9.92 15.79 4.42
C ILE A 64 -10.19 15.61 2.93
N ASN A 65 -11.42 15.81 2.48
CA ASN A 65 -11.81 15.66 1.08
C ASN A 65 -11.64 16.95 0.23
N GLY A 66 -11.21 18.07 0.85
CA GLY A 66 -11.02 19.37 0.21
C GLY A 66 -12.29 20.17 -0.06
N ASP A 67 -13.43 19.82 0.55
CA ASP A 67 -14.70 20.56 0.43
C ASP A 67 -14.84 21.74 1.40
N HIS A 68 -13.81 21.96 2.23
CA HIS A 68 -13.74 22.99 3.26
C HIS A 68 -14.75 22.85 4.40
N LYS A 69 -15.26 21.63 4.62
CA LYS A 69 -16.11 21.26 5.75
C LYS A 69 -15.33 20.42 6.77
N PRO A 70 -15.69 20.49 8.05
CA PRO A 70 -14.97 19.79 9.10
C PRO A 70 -15.34 18.30 9.12
N ASP A 71 -14.49 17.45 8.55
CA ASP A 71 -14.58 15.98 8.70
C ASP A 71 -14.04 15.56 10.08
N ILE A 72 -14.50 14.42 10.59
CA ILE A 72 -14.18 13.94 11.95
C ILE A 72 -13.41 12.64 11.90
N TYR A 73 -12.22 12.62 12.49
CA TYR A 73 -11.51 11.38 12.80
C TYR A 73 -11.41 11.19 14.32
N VAL A 74 -11.88 10.05 14.83
CA VAL A 74 -11.87 9.72 16.26
C VAL A 74 -11.01 8.49 16.50
N VAL A 75 -10.02 8.65 17.38
CA VAL A 75 -9.14 7.58 17.82
C VAL A 75 -9.77 6.87 19.00
N ARG A 76 -9.81 5.54 18.92
CA ARG A 76 -10.37 4.69 19.96
C ARG A 76 -9.33 3.73 20.49
N PHE A 77 -9.28 3.63 21.81
CA PHE A 77 -8.17 3.03 22.54
C PHE A 77 -7.93 1.56 22.16
N ARG A 78 -8.97 0.71 22.27
CA ARG A 78 -8.91 -0.73 21.97
C ARG A 78 -9.93 -1.16 20.92
N ASN A 79 -10.52 -0.21 20.23
CA ASN A 79 -11.60 -0.40 19.29
C ASN A 79 -11.23 0.17 17.92
N LEU A 80 -12.04 -0.15 16.91
CA LEU A 80 -11.85 0.36 15.54
C LEU A 80 -11.94 1.89 15.52
N ASN A 81 -10.93 2.64 15.08
CA ASN A 81 -11.05 4.10 14.93
C ASN A 81 -12.22 4.47 14.01
N ARG A 82 -12.74 5.70 14.12
CA ARG A 82 -13.87 6.16 13.31
C ARG A 82 -13.48 7.32 12.44
N PHE A 83 -13.88 7.28 11.18
CA PHE A 83 -13.73 8.38 10.24
C PHE A 83 -15.08 8.73 9.63
N PHE A 84 -15.51 9.97 9.80
CA PHE A 84 -16.79 10.48 9.34
C PHE A 84 -16.58 11.66 8.39
N LEU A 85 -17.08 11.53 7.17
CA LEU A 85 -17.10 12.61 6.19
C LEU A 85 -18.39 13.42 6.30
N TYR A 86 -18.29 14.74 6.21
CA TYR A 86 -19.47 15.60 6.20
C TYR A 86 -20.20 15.54 4.83
N GLU A 87 -21.53 15.34 4.83
CA GLU A 87 -22.34 15.19 3.59
C GLU A 87 -23.35 16.33 3.32
N GLY A 88 -23.20 17.49 3.94
CA GLY A 88 -23.98 18.69 3.57
C GLY A 88 -25.17 19.02 4.49
N PRO A 89 -26.18 19.78 4.01
CA PRO A 89 -27.10 20.54 4.85
C PRO A 89 -28.18 19.64 5.48
N ALA A 90 -27.82 18.99 6.58
CA ALA A 90 -28.68 18.40 7.62
C ALA A 90 -27.82 17.72 8.70
N ASP A 91 -26.57 18.15 8.88
CA ASP A 91 -25.65 17.57 9.86
C ASP A 91 -25.40 16.08 9.65
N ASN A 92 -25.42 15.65 8.39
CA ASN A 92 -25.29 14.25 8.06
C ASN A 92 -23.82 13.91 7.88
N TYR A 93 -23.37 12.93 8.66
CA TYR A 93 -22.03 12.37 8.56
C TYR A 93 -22.09 10.96 7.97
N MET A 94 -21.28 10.70 6.94
CA MET A 94 -21.09 9.36 6.39
C MET A 94 -19.91 8.68 7.07
N ASP A 95 -20.14 7.52 7.68
CA ASP A 95 -19.05 6.66 8.17
C ASP A 95 -18.23 6.13 6.99
N TRP A 96 -17.01 6.65 6.86
CA TRP A 96 -16.02 6.31 5.83
C TRP A 96 -14.85 5.49 6.37
N THR A 97 -15.00 4.92 7.57
CA THR A 97 -13.94 4.21 8.30
C THR A 97 -13.32 3.06 7.51
N ILE A 98 -14.15 2.21 6.89
CA ILE A 98 -13.67 1.00 6.20
C ILE A 98 -13.07 1.37 4.83
N GLN A 99 -13.69 2.31 4.13
CA GLN A 99 -13.34 2.73 2.78
C GLN A 99 -12.06 3.56 2.76
N SER A 100 -11.81 4.34 3.82
CA SER A 100 -10.59 5.14 3.99
C SER A 100 -9.36 4.29 4.23
N GLY A 101 -9.50 3.16 4.95
CA GLY A 101 -8.35 2.40 5.46
C GLY A 101 -7.81 2.90 6.80
N LEU A 102 -8.45 3.91 7.42
CA LEU A 102 -8.07 4.49 8.71
C LEU A 102 -8.72 3.81 9.93
N GLY A 103 -9.47 2.72 9.75
CA GLY A 103 -10.19 2.05 10.85
C GLY A 103 -9.32 1.43 11.95
N GLY A 104 -8.00 1.51 11.87
CA GLY A 104 -7.11 0.83 12.80
C GLY A 104 -6.96 -0.67 12.50
N ASN A 105 -5.89 -1.29 13.03
CA ASN A 105 -5.71 -2.74 12.90
C ASN A 105 -6.37 -3.43 14.10
N LEU A 106 -7.40 -4.25 13.87
CA LEU A 106 -7.87 -5.20 14.88
C LEU A 106 -6.78 -6.26 15.10
N MET A 107 -5.80 -5.94 15.94
CA MET A 107 -4.68 -6.83 16.25
C MET A 107 -5.22 -8.18 16.80
N PRO A 108 -4.54 -9.31 16.53
CA PRO A 108 -4.94 -10.62 17.04
C PRO A 108 -5.10 -10.62 18.58
N ARG A 109 -6.06 -11.40 19.11
CA ARG A 109 -6.26 -11.57 20.56
C ARG A 109 -4.93 -11.91 21.26
N GLY A 110 -4.41 -10.97 22.05
CA GLY A 110 -3.16 -11.11 22.83
C GLY A 110 -2.17 -9.97 22.64
N GLN A 111 -2.25 -9.22 21.54
CA GLN A 111 -1.61 -7.90 21.40
C GLN A 111 -2.67 -6.83 21.70
N LYS A 112 -2.34 -5.84 22.54
CA LYS A 112 -3.23 -4.71 22.78
C LYS A 112 -2.96 -3.69 21.66
N ASN A 113 -3.92 -3.46 20.77
CA ASN A 113 -3.94 -2.22 19.97
C ASN A 113 -4.17 -1.08 20.98
N LEU A 114 -3.25 -0.11 21.04
CA LEU A 114 -3.37 1.06 21.90
C LEU A 114 -3.07 2.26 21.02
N GLU A 115 -4.12 2.87 20.50
CA GLU A 115 -4.08 4.11 19.74
C GLU A 115 -4.68 5.20 20.63
N LEU A 116 -4.03 6.34 20.75
CA LEU A 116 -4.33 7.34 21.77
C LEU A 116 -4.69 8.69 21.14
N GLY A 117 -3.81 9.22 20.30
CA GLY A 117 -3.99 10.52 19.66
C GLY A 117 -3.92 10.43 18.14
N ALA A 118 -4.44 11.45 17.48
CA ALA A 118 -4.21 11.66 16.07
C ALA A 118 -4.11 13.14 15.75
N SER A 119 -3.49 13.44 14.62
CA SER A 119 -3.43 14.77 14.03
C SER A 119 -3.36 14.65 12.51
N ALA A 120 -3.88 15.66 11.82
CA ALA A 120 -3.86 15.75 10.37
C ALA A 120 -3.05 16.97 9.91
N GLY A 121 -2.29 16.77 8.84
CA GLY A 121 -1.50 17.82 8.18
C GLY A 121 -0.95 17.33 6.83
N ASP A 122 -0.86 18.22 5.86
CA ASP A 122 -0.28 17.99 4.53
C ASP A 122 1.25 18.14 4.59
N PHE A 123 1.92 17.07 5.01
CA PHE A 123 3.36 17.09 5.27
C PHE A 123 4.22 16.98 4.00
N ASP A 124 3.64 16.59 2.86
CA ASP A 124 4.33 16.49 1.58
C ASP A 124 3.90 17.55 0.55
N ASN A 125 3.06 18.49 0.98
CA ASN A 125 2.56 19.65 0.23
C ASN A 125 1.87 19.28 -1.09
N ASP A 126 1.18 18.14 -1.14
CA ASP A 126 0.45 17.70 -2.32
C ASP A 126 -0.99 18.28 -2.41
N GLY A 127 -1.42 18.97 -1.35
CA GLY A 127 -2.74 19.57 -1.19
C GLY A 127 -3.78 18.65 -0.54
N LEU A 128 -3.39 17.47 -0.06
CA LEU A 128 -4.24 16.50 0.59
C LEU A 128 -3.73 16.24 2.02
N PRO A 129 -4.49 16.57 3.06
CA PRO A 129 -4.05 16.34 4.43
C PRO A 129 -3.86 14.85 4.72
N ASP A 130 -2.71 14.52 5.31
CA ASP A 130 -2.36 13.19 5.75
C ASP A 130 -2.76 12.97 7.21
N MET A 131 -2.70 11.73 7.69
CA MET A 131 -3.13 11.38 9.04
C MET A 131 -2.01 10.72 9.82
N MET A 132 -1.65 11.27 10.97
CA MET A 132 -0.75 10.66 11.94
C MET A 132 -1.57 10.09 13.10
N VAL A 133 -1.37 8.82 13.41
CA VAL A 133 -1.98 8.14 14.56
C VAL A 133 -0.87 7.79 15.54
N ALA A 134 -0.95 8.29 16.76
CA ALA A 134 -0.04 7.98 17.85
C ALA A 134 -0.58 6.79 18.66
N GLY A 135 0.29 5.82 18.94
CA GLY A 135 -0.05 4.64 19.72
C GLY A 135 1.17 3.83 20.13
N TRP A 136 0.97 2.74 20.86
CA TRP A 136 2.09 1.96 21.38
C TRP A 136 2.60 0.89 20.42
N GLY A 137 3.92 0.73 20.34
CA GLY A 137 4.62 -0.19 19.46
C GLY A 137 4.34 0.06 17.97
N GLU A 138 3.69 -0.91 17.32
CA GLU A 138 3.36 -0.88 15.88
C GLU A 138 2.10 -0.05 15.57
N SER A 139 1.45 0.52 16.58
CA SER A 139 0.23 1.33 16.41
C SER A 139 0.53 2.80 16.06
N THR A 140 1.73 3.31 16.38
CA THR A 140 2.17 4.64 15.88
C THR A 140 2.40 4.56 14.37
N ARG A 141 1.57 5.27 13.60
CA ARG A 141 1.54 5.15 12.13
C ARG A 141 1.26 6.48 11.44
N LEU A 142 2.02 6.72 10.38
CA LEU A 142 1.79 7.81 9.44
C LEU A 142 1.09 7.26 8.19
N PHE A 143 -0.05 7.85 7.86
CA PHE A 143 -0.87 7.48 6.72
C PHE A 143 -0.88 8.59 5.68
N HIS A 144 -0.42 8.27 4.48
CA HIS A 144 -0.48 9.18 3.33
C HIS A 144 -1.86 9.11 2.67
N GLN A 145 -2.50 10.26 2.49
CA GLN A 145 -3.74 10.39 1.75
C GLN A 145 -3.52 10.23 0.24
N GLN A 146 -4.23 9.29 -0.33
CA GLN A 146 -4.44 9.13 -1.76
C GLN A 146 -5.73 9.83 -2.17
N LYS A 147 -5.92 9.99 -3.48
CA LYS A 147 -7.17 10.50 -4.04
C LYS A 147 -8.40 9.73 -3.52
N ASN A 148 -9.51 10.46 -3.33
CA ASN A 148 -10.78 9.96 -2.80
C ASN A 148 -10.74 9.58 -1.30
N SER A 149 -9.97 10.31 -0.49
CA SER A 149 -9.93 10.15 0.97
C SER A 149 -9.59 8.71 1.40
N ARG A 150 -8.62 8.10 0.71
CA ARG A 150 -8.07 6.77 1.02
C ARG A 150 -6.67 6.93 1.56
N PHE A 151 -6.29 6.11 2.52
CA PHE A 151 -5.05 6.27 3.26
C PHE A 151 -4.19 5.02 3.13
N ILE A 152 -2.88 5.22 2.97
CA ILE A 152 -1.89 4.15 2.90
C ILE A 152 -0.86 4.38 4.01
N ASP A 153 -0.62 3.37 4.82
CA ASP A 153 0.45 3.39 5.83
C ASP A 153 1.82 3.49 5.13
N ILE A 154 2.53 4.58 5.40
CA ILE A 154 3.86 4.87 4.84
C ILE A 154 4.94 4.94 5.92
N THR A 155 4.62 4.59 7.17
CA THR A 155 5.49 4.77 8.34
C THR A 155 6.91 4.25 8.10
N ALA A 156 7.05 3.03 7.60
CA ALA A 156 8.35 2.42 7.34
C ALA A 156 9.14 3.09 6.19
N SER A 157 8.45 3.69 5.22
CA SER A 157 9.07 4.39 4.09
C SER A 157 9.33 5.86 4.33
N SER A 158 8.64 6.49 5.30
CA SER A 158 8.78 7.90 5.63
C SER A 158 10.01 8.19 6.48
N GLY A 159 10.68 7.18 7.03
CA GLY A 159 11.86 7.36 7.89
C GLY A 159 11.53 7.42 9.39
N ILE A 160 10.26 7.30 9.76
CA ILE A 160 9.82 7.13 11.15
C ILE A 160 10.11 5.68 11.56
N THR A 161 10.97 5.48 12.57
CA THR A 161 11.43 4.13 13.01
C THR A 161 10.90 3.75 14.39
N ALA A 162 10.42 2.52 14.51
CA ALA A 162 9.93 1.89 15.75
C ALA A 162 11.05 1.30 16.63
N PRO A 163 10.81 1.04 17.94
CA PRO A 163 9.55 1.21 18.67
C PRO A 163 9.30 2.66 19.06
N LEU A 164 8.03 3.07 18.97
CA LEU A 164 7.49 4.32 19.50
C LEU A 164 6.31 3.94 20.38
N ASP A 165 6.29 4.44 21.61
CA ASP A 165 5.12 4.35 22.49
C ASP A 165 4.45 5.71 22.57
N GLY A 166 4.02 6.17 21.40
CA GLY A 166 3.49 7.51 21.17
C GLY A 166 2.15 7.74 21.85
N ASN A 167 2.02 8.83 22.59
CA ASN A 167 0.76 9.30 23.16
C ASN A 167 0.08 10.32 22.23
N GLY A 168 0.83 11.32 21.77
CA GLY A 168 0.36 12.34 20.83
C GLY A 168 1.37 12.64 19.72
N ALA A 169 0.87 13.28 18.66
CA ALA A 169 1.64 13.67 17.50
C ALA A 169 1.26 15.10 17.07
N PHE A 170 2.25 15.98 16.93
CA PHE A 170 2.07 17.43 16.86
C PHE A 170 2.87 17.98 15.67
N TRP A 171 2.19 18.67 14.76
CA TRP A 171 2.78 19.26 13.56
C TRP A 171 3.16 20.72 13.81
N ALA A 172 4.35 21.10 13.38
CA ALA A 172 4.80 22.49 13.35
C ALA A 172 5.95 22.64 12.36
N ASP A 173 6.13 23.81 11.79
CA ASP A 173 7.35 24.15 11.05
C ASP A 173 8.36 24.74 12.06
N VAL A 174 9.20 23.89 12.67
CA VAL A 174 10.02 24.30 13.83
C VAL A 174 11.31 24.99 13.40
N ASN A 175 11.74 24.79 12.15
CA ASN A 175 12.98 25.35 11.62
C ASN A 175 12.74 26.49 10.60
N ARG A 176 11.48 26.79 10.27
CA ARG A 176 11.05 27.75 9.24
C ARG A 176 11.60 27.41 7.86
N ASP A 177 11.63 26.14 7.51
CA ASP A 177 12.00 25.67 6.17
C ASP A 177 10.79 25.46 5.25
N ASP A 178 9.61 25.91 5.69
CA ASP A 178 8.34 25.88 4.98
C ASP A 178 7.72 24.47 4.87
N ASP A 179 8.29 23.46 5.55
CA ASP A 179 7.76 22.10 5.61
C ASP A 179 7.23 21.77 7.03
N LEU A 180 6.25 20.85 7.13
CA LEU A 180 5.77 20.40 8.44
C LEU A 180 6.74 19.39 9.05
N ASP A 181 7.17 19.67 10.27
CA ASP A 181 7.91 18.76 11.15
C ASP A 181 6.95 18.07 12.13
N LEU A 182 7.38 16.94 12.65
CA LEU A 182 6.56 16.09 13.51
C LEU A 182 7.22 15.87 14.87
N PHE A 183 6.56 16.32 15.92
CA PHE A 183 6.91 15.96 17.30
C PHE A 183 5.99 14.87 17.84
N ILE A 184 6.55 13.86 18.48
CA ILE A 184 5.81 12.75 19.10
C ILE A 184 6.20 12.67 20.57
N THR A 185 5.20 12.73 21.45
CA THR A 185 5.36 12.45 22.87
C THR A 185 5.37 10.94 23.11
N ASP A 186 6.29 10.42 23.91
CA ASP A 186 6.44 8.98 24.17
C ASP A 186 6.32 8.68 25.67
N GLU A 187 5.65 7.56 26.01
CA GLU A 187 5.42 7.16 27.40
C GLU A 187 6.53 6.29 27.99
N HIS A 188 7.24 5.53 27.16
CA HIS A 188 8.18 4.49 27.61
C HIS A 188 9.61 4.69 27.09
N HIS A 189 9.78 5.58 26.12
CA HIS A 189 11.05 5.94 25.49
C HIS A 189 11.21 7.47 25.46
N ALA A 190 12.29 7.94 24.86
CA ALA A 190 12.47 9.38 24.66
C ALA A 190 11.45 9.94 23.65
N ASN A 191 11.09 11.21 23.80
CA ASN A 191 10.32 11.96 22.81
C ASN A 191 11.04 12.02 21.44
N ARG A 192 10.28 12.25 20.37
CA ARG A 192 10.81 12.30 19.00
C ARG A 192 10.47 13.58 18.27
N LEU A 193 11.48 14.29 17.76
CA LEU A 193 11.33 15.35 16.77
C LEU A 193 11.88 14.86 15.43
N PHE A 194 11.02 14.90 14.42
CA PHE A 194 11.31 14.51 13.06
C PHE A 194 11.21 15.72 12.15
N LEU A 195 12.33 16.13 11.52
CA LEU A 195 12.29 17.18 10.50
C LEU A 195 11.76 16.64 9.19
N GLY A 196 10.74 17.29 8.65
CA GLY A 196 10.16 17.02 7.34
C GLY A 196 11.07 17.48 6.20
N ASN A 197 10.73 17.09 4.98
CA ASN A 197 11.39 17.63 3.78
C ASN A 197 10.39 18.01 2.68
N GLY A 198 9.11 18.09 3.06
CA GLY A 198 8.01 18.44 2.16
C GLY A 198 7.81 17.49 0.99
N LEU A 199 8.34 16.26 1.05
CA LEU A 199 8.25 15.24 -0.01
C LEU A 199 8.17 13.81 0.54
N GLY A 200 7.53 13.59 1.68
CA GLY A 200 7.24 12.24 2.14
C GLY A 200 8.22 11.65 3.16
N ASN A 201 9.35 12.30 3.48
CA ASN A 201 10.34 11.73 4.40
C ASN A 201 10.69 12.64 5.57
N PHE A 202 11.09 11.99 6.65
CA PHE A 202 11.45 12.55 7.93
C PHE A 202 12.86 12.14 8.36
N GLN A 203 13.52 13.03 9.09
CA GLN A 203 14.79 12.77 9.75
C GLN A 203 14.64 12.97 11.26
N ASP A 204 14.96 11.95 12.06
CA ASP A 204 15.04 12.07 13.52
C ASP A 204 16.20 12.99 13.90
N VAL A 205 15.89 14.05 14.64
CA VAL A 205 16.87 15.04 15.14
C VAL A 205 16.81 15.25 16.65
N SER A 206 16.02 14.44 17.39
CA SER A 206 15.71 14.68 18.80
C SER A 206 16.90 15.07 19.67
N SER A 207 17.93 14.22 19.71
CA SER A 207 19.10 14.45 20.56
C SER A 207 19.92 15.67 20.14
N ALA A 208 19.95 15.99 18.84
CA ALA A 208 20.67 17.15 18.34
C ALA A 208 19.94 18.47 18.69
N TRP A 209 18.62 18.39 18.83
CA TRP A 209 17.74 19.53 19.13
C TRP A 209 17.38 19.66 20.60
N GLY A 210 17.78 18.72 21.45
CA GLY A 210 17.51 18.73 22.90
C GLY A 210 16.11 18.26 23.28
N LEU A 211 15.46 17.45 22.44
CA LEU A 211 14.09 16.95 22.63
C LEU A 211 14.02 15.42 22.82
N ASP A 212 15.10 14.80 23.30
CA ASP A 212 15.17 13.36 23.63
C ASP A 212 14.96 13.07 25.12
N ASP A 213 14.20 13.93 25.82
CA ASP A 213 13.78 13.66 27.20
C ASP A 213 12.97 12.36 27.30
N ILE A 214 13.18 11.63 28.41
CA ILE A 214 12.61 10.31 28.70
C ILE A 214 11.52 10.35 29.77
N SER A 215 11.02 11.54 30.13
CA SER A 215 9.86 11.66 31.02
C SER A 215 8.64 11.03 30.36
N VAL A 216 7.68 10.63 31.19
CA VAL A 216 6.44 9.99 30.76
C VAL A 216 5.52 11.04 30.14
N SER A 217 5.78 11.35 28.87
CA SER A 217 5.21 12.52 28.18
C SER A 217 3.79 12.22 27.70
N GLN A 218 2.88 13.17 27.91
CA GLN A 218 1.46 13.05 27.61
C GLN A 218 1.09 13.96 26.43
N GLY A 219 0.36 15.05 26.66
CA GLY A 219 0.07 16.07 25.66
C GLY A 219 1.22 17.06 25.45
N ALA A 220 1.22 17.71 24.30
CA ALA A 220 2.08 18.84 23.99
C ALA A 220 1.34 19.82 23.07
N THR A 221 1.82 21.05 22.97
CA THR A 221 1.32 22.04 21.99
C THR A 221 2.47 22.96 21.58
N PHE A 222 2.47 23.31 20.29
CA PHE A 222 3.35 24.34 19.73
C PHE A 222 2.65 25.72 19.68
N GLY A 223 3.41 26.79 19.81
CA GLY A 223 2.96 28.16 19.57
C GLY A 223 4.05 29.19 19.82
N ASP A 224 3.93 30.37 19.22
CA ASP A 224 4.92 31.45 19.34
C ASP A 224 4.70 32.28 20.63
N LEU A 225 5.36 31.90 21.73
CA LEU A 225 5.13 32.49 23.06
C LEU A 225 5.92 33.79 23.30
N ASP A 226 7.04 34.02 22.59
CA ASP A 226 7.77 35.30 22.63
C ASP A 226 7.55 36.25 21.44
N GLY A 227 6.82 35.82 20.41
CA GLY A 227 6.56 36.65 19.24
C GLY A 227 7.73 36.70 18.24
N ASP A 228 8.79 35.91 18.41
CA ASP A 228 9.88 35.80 17.44
C ASP A 228 9.47 34.98 16.20
N GLY A 229 8.38 34.23 16.35
CA GLY A 229 7.66 33.41 15.39
C GLY A 229 8.29 32.07 15.05
N TYR A 230 9.29 31.64 15.81
CA TYR A 230 9.62 30.23 15.89
C TYR A 230 8.68 29.59 16.92
N PRO A 231 8.02 28.47 16.59
CA PRO A 231 7.08 27.85 17.51
C PRO A 231 7.83 27.25 18.70
N ASP A 232 7.46 27.68 19.90
CA ASP A 232 7.88 27.12 21.19
C ASP A 232 7.04 25.89 21.54
N LEU A 233 7.52 25.05 22.46
CA LEU A 233 6.92 23.76 22.76
C LEU A 233 6.70 23.57 24.26
N TYR A 234 5.45 23.32 24.67
CA TYR A 234 5.14 22.87 26.02
C TYR A 234 4.82 21.38 26.02
N VAL A 235 5.42 20.60 26.92
CA VAL A 235 5.23 19.16 27.08
C VAL A 235 4.73 18.84 28.49
N CYS A 236 3.58 18.19 28.56
CA CYS A 236 2.97 17.70 29.79
C CYS A 236 3.55 16.35 30.20
N ASN A 237 3.85 16.15 31.48
CA ASN A 237 4.48 14.94 31.97
C ASN A 237 3.74 14.31 33.15
N TRP A 238 3.81 12.98 33.22
CA TRP A 238 3.50 12.22 34.43
C TRP A 238 4.77 11.88 35.19
N PHE A 239 4.67 11.86 36.52
CA PHE A 239 5.76 11.50 37.46
C PHE A 239 7.02 12.40 37.40
N SER A 240 7.05 13.37 36.50
CA SER A 240 8.04 14.43 36.34
C SER A 240 7.32 15.78 36.25
N PRO A 241 8.01 16.91 36.51
CA PRO A 241 7.49 18.22 36.12
C PRO A 241 7.33 18.34 34.60
N ASP A 242 6.47 19.25 34.17
CA ASP A 242 6.32 19.60 32.76
C ASP A 242 7.56 20.32 32.25
N ILE A 243 7.70 20.37 30.92
CA ILE A 243 8.83 21.05 30.29
C ILE A 243 8.32 22.05 29.26
N LEU A 244 8.73 23.31 29.42
CA LEU A 244 8.54 24.34 28.41
C LEU A 244 9.88 24.59 27.72
N TYR A 245 9.90 24.45 26.40
CA TYR A 245 11.05 24.66 25.55
C TYR A 245 10.86 25.91 24.70
N ARG A 246 11.88 26.77 24.72
CA ARG A 246 12.02 27.88 23.78
C ARG A 246 12.73 27.42 22.52
N ASN A 247 12.19 27.74 21.35
CA ASN A 247 12.87 27.48 20.09
C ASN A 247 13.91 28.57 19.82
N VAL A 248 15.18 28.19 19.68
CA VAL A 248 16.28 29.14 19.47
C VAL A 248 16.66 29.17 18.00
N GLU A 249 16.12 30.18 17.30
CA GLU A 249 16.42 30.48 15.88
C GLU A 249 16.18 29.30 14.92
N GLY A 250 15.28 28.37 15.25
CA GLY A 250 14.96 27.22 14.39
C GLY A 250 16.11 26.23 14.25
N ASN A 251 16.92 26.04 15.30
CA ASN A 251 18.04 25.09 15.28
C ASN A 251 18.07 24.15 16.49
N THR A 252 17.63 24.62 17.65
CA THR A 252 17.67 23.87 18.92
C THR A 252 16.57 24.34 19.85
N PHE A 253 16.09 23.45 20.72
CA PHE A 253 15.20 23.81 21.81
C PHE A 253 15.97 23.96 23.13
N GLN A 254 15.68 25.04 23.84
CA GLN A 254 16.22 25.31 25.17
C GLN A 254 15.11 25.16 26.20
N GLN A 255 15.30 24.27 27.18
CA GLN A 255 14.40 24.17 28.33
C GLN A 255 14.44 25.46 29.16
N MET A 256 13.26 25.95 29.54
CA MET A 256 13.09 27.20 30.27
C MET A 256 12.76 26.96 31.74
N GLU A 257 13.42 27.73 32.61
CA GLU A 257 13.18 27.74 34.05
C GLU A 257 12.33 28.97 34.40
N LEU A 258 11.02 28.76 34.56
CA LEU A 258 10.07 29.81 34.89
C LEU A 258 9.30 29.47 36.17
N ASN A 259 8.78 30.50 36.84
CA ASN A 259 7.93 30.34 38.03
C ASN A 259 6.50 29.91 37.68
N ILE A 260 6.39 28.80 36.94
CA ILE A 260 5.15 28.12 36.60
C ILE A 260 5.09 26.85 37.44
N GLY A 261 4.05 26.73 38.27
CA GLY A 261 3.96 25.63 39.25
C GLY A 261 4.09 24.22 38.66
N HIS A 262 3.65 24.02 37.43
CA HIS A 262 3.74 22.74 36.69
C HIS A 262 5.16 22.41 36.18
N LEU A 263 6.03 23.42 35.99
CA LEU A 263 7.43 23.22 35.62
C LEU A 263 8.32 22.89 36.83
N ASP A 264 7.90 23.32 38.03
CA ASP A 264 8.67 23.13 39.27
C ASP A 264 8.27 21.87 40.06
N ARG A 265 7.06 21.36 39.84
CA ARG A 265 6.47 20.31 40.67
C ARG A 265 5.86 19.21 39.82
N ILE A 266 5.93 17.99 40.33
CA ILE A 266 5.23 16.85 39.74
C ILE A 266 3.73 17.04 39.99
N MET A 267 3.00 17.43 38.94
CA MET A 267 1.55 17.67 38.99
C MET A 267 0.74 16.69 38.12
N ASN A 268 1.42 15.81 37.37
CA ASN A 268 0.79 14.82 36.47
C ASN A 268 -0.16 15.49 35.47
N SER A 269 0.38 16.45 34.72
CA SER A 269 -0.34 17.16 33.67
C SER A 269 -0.71 16.21 32.53
N ASN A 270 -1.85 16.46 31.90
CA ASN A 270 -2.31 15.70 30.74
C ASN A 270 -2.20 16.53 29.47
N GLY A 271 -2.87 17.69 29.42
CA GLY A 271 -3.01 18.51 28.22
C GLY A 271 -2.60 19.96 28.44
N VAL A 272 -2.31 20.64 27.33
CA VAL A 272 -1.94 22.04 27.31
C VAL A 272 -2.60 22.73 26.11
N SER A 273 -3.14 23.92 26.34
CA SER A 273 -3.72 24.77 25.30
C SER A 273 -3.14 26.17 25.39
N PHE A 274 -2.86 26.76 24.23
CA PHE A 274 -2.48 28.16 24.11
C PHE A 274 -3.64 28.98 23.56
N GLY A 275 -3.77 30.21 24.04
CA GLY A 275 -4.74 31.17 23.52
C GLY A 275 -4.62 32.52 24.21
N ASP A 276 -4.90 33.60 23.47
CA ASP A 276 -4.97 34.96 24.00
C ASP A 276 -6.30 35.15 24.75
N ILE A 277 -6.28 35.01 26.08
CA ILE A 277 -7.50 35.04 26.91
C ILE A 277 -7.90 36.45 27.35
N ASP A 278 -7.05 37.46 27.16
CA ASP A 278 -7.38 38.84 27.53
C ASP A 278 -7.25 39.85 26.40
N ASN A 279 -7.06 39.36 25.18
CA ASN A 279 -6.96 40.10 23.94
C ASN A 279 -5.82 41.13 23.95
N ASP A 280 -4.68 40.80 24.59
CA ASP A 280 -3.46 41.62 24.56
C ASP A 280 -2.50 41.27 23.40
N GLY A 281 -2.82 40.19 22.69
CA GLY A 281 -2.16 39.75 21.47
C GLY A 281 -0.96 38.85 21.68
N ASP A 282 -0.78 38.33 22.89
CA ASP A 282 0.21 37.34 23.26
C ASP A 282 -0.49 36.04 23.73
N LEU A 283 0.15 34.89 23.55
CA LEU A 283 -0.45 33.60 23.92
C LEU A 283 -0.30 33.33 25.42
N ASP A 284 -1.41 32.97 26.06
CA ASP A 284 -1.47 32.49 27.44
C ASP A 284 -1.49 30.96 27.49
N ILE A 285 -1.19 30.38 28.66
CA ILE A 285 -1.04 28.93 28.83
C ILE A 285 -2.10 28.39 29.78
N LEU A 286 -2.86 27.40 29.33
CA LEU A 286 -3.75 26.59 30.15
C LEU A 286 -3.22 25.17 30.25
N VAL A 287 -2.97 24.70 31.48
CA VAL A 287 -2.52 23.33 31.76
C VAL A 287 -3.59 22.58 32.53
N THR A 288 -3.92 21.36 32.08
CA THR A 288 -4.85 20.44 32.76
C THR A 288 -4.08 19.33 33.46
N ASP A 289 -4.53 18.94 34.66
CA ASP A 289 -3.86 17.90 35.46
C ASP A 289 -4.80 16.90 36.14
N ARG A 290 -4.22 15.79 36.62
CA ARG A 290 -4.97 14.72 37.29
C ARG A 290 -5.23 14.91 38.78
N ASP A 291 -4.65 15.94 39.38
CA ASP A 291 -4.73 16.20 40.81
C ASP A 291 -5.74 17.32 41.16
N GLY A 292 -6.47 17.82 40.16
CA GLY A 292 -7.46 18.89 40.31
C GLY A 292 -6.83 20.25 40.58
N LYS A 293 -5.64 20.50 40.02
CA LYS A 293 -4.89 21.76 40.19
C LYS A 293 -4.61 22.48 38.87
N SER A 294 -5.38 22.12 37.82
CA SER A 294 -5.35 22.75 36.51
C SER A 294 -5.30 24.27 36.65
N ALA A 295 -4.41 24.92 35.90
CA ALA A 295 -4.11 26.33 36.08
C ALA A 295 -3.98 27.06 34.76
N LEU A 296 -4.43 28.31 34.78
CA LEU A 296 -4.31 29.28 33.71
C LEU A 296 -3.21 30.27 34.05
N TYR A 297 -2.32 30.52 33.11
CA TYR A 297 -1.16 31.39 33.26
C TYR A 297 -1.19 32.45 32.17
N ARG A 298 -1.24 33.71 32.59
CA ARG A 298 -1.19 34.85 31.69
C ARG A 298 0.25 35.19 31.33
N ASN A 299 0.52 35.42 30.06
CA ASN A 299 1.78 35.94 29.56
C ASN A 299 1.83 37.47 29.76
N GLU A 300 2.89 37.97 30.39
CA GLU A 300 3.14 39.41 30.54
C GLU A 300 4.43 39.82 29.84
N ILE A 301 4.64 39.30 28.62
CA ILE A 301 5.82 39.66 27.85
C ILE A 301 5.82 41.16 27.53
N THR A 302 6.91 41.82 27.87
CA THR A 302 7.11 43.22 27.47
C THR A 302 7.91 43.23 26.17
N ILE A 303 7.35 43.88 25.14
CA ILE A 303 7.90 44.00 23.77
C ILE A 303 9.40 44.40 23.73
N SER A 304 9.93 45.00 24.80
CA SER A 304 11.32 45.44 24.89
C SER A 304 12.35 44.38 25.25
N ASP A 305 12.00 43.29 25.94
CA ASP A 305 13.01 42.44 26.60
C ASP A 305 12.99 40.95 26.22
N SER A 306 11.99 40.43 25.50
CA SER A 306 11.89 38.98 25.15
C SER A 306 12.06 38.05 26.36
N ILE A 307 11.73 38.53 27.57
CA ILE A 307 11.79 37.75 28.81
C ILE A 307 10.41 37.18 29.06
N TRP A 308 10.32 35.85 29.11
CA TRP A 308 9.10 35.15 29.49
C TRP A 308 8.75 35.43 30.95
N HIS A 309 7.55 35.95 31.16
CA HIS A 309 7.00 36.18 32.48
C HIS A 309 5.55 35.74 32.49
N PHE A 310 5.29 34.60 33.13
CA PHE A 310 3.95 34.04 33.26
C PHE A 310 3.43 34.21 34.68
N ILE A 311 2.21 34.71 34.82
CA ILE A 311 1.53 34.87 36.10
C ILE A 311 0.34 33.91 36.17
N ARG A 312 0.30 33.08 37.21
CA ARG A 312 -0.88 32.25 37.48
C ARG A 312 -2.09 33.15 37.77
N ILE A 313 -3.17 32.94 37.04
CA ILE A 313 -4.46 33.58 37.29
C ILE A 313 -5.00 33.10 38.65
N PRO A 314 -5.37 34.02 39.57
CA PRO A 314 -5.87 33.64 40.89
C PRO A 314 -7.28 33.08 40.80
N ASP A 315 -7.62 32.13 41.67
CA ASP A 315 -8.95 31.51 41.74
C ASP A 315 -10.09 32.54 41.94
N SER A 316 -9.78 33.74 42.47
CA SER A 316 -10.72 34.86 42.58
C SER A 316 -11.20 35.43 41.23
N ALA A 317 -10.51 35.11 40.14
CA ALA A 317 -10.93 35.38 38.77
C ALA A 317 -12.09 34.45 38.32
N GLY A 318 -12.52 33.48 39.15
CA GLY A 318 -13.67 32.63 38.87
C GLY A 318 -13.37 31.38 38.02
N PHE A 319 -12.13 31.21 37.56
CA PHE A 319 -11.66 29.98 36.93
C PHE A 319 -11.17 28.98 37.99
N VAL A 320 -12.03 28.01 38.35
CA VAL A 320 -11.71 26.97 39.34
C VAL A 320 -12.19 25.61 38.82
N VAL A 321 -11.25 24.69 38.61
CA VAL A 321 -11.50 23.32 38.13
C VAL A 321 -11.23 22.35 39.29
N PRO A 322 -12.25 21.92 40.06
CA PRO A 322 -12.05 21.09 41.25
C PRO A 322 -11.93 19.59 40.93
N TYR A 323 -11.85 19.22 39.65
CA TYR A 323 -11.82 17.84 39.18
C TYR A 323 -10.50 17.55 38.44
N PRO A 324 -10.02 16.29 38.46
CA PRO A 324 -8.99 15.85 37.53
C PRO A 324 -9.44 16.12 36.08
N ALA A 325 -8.55 16.64 35.25
CA ALA A 325 -8.84 17.03 33.87
C ALA A 325 -7.83 16.45 32.88
N TYR A 326 -8.29 16.11 31.67
CA TYR A 326 -7.46 15.58 30.59
C TYR A 326 -7.16 16.65 29.55
N GLY A 327 -8.17 17.13 28.82
CA GLY A 327 -8.04 18.12 27.77
C GLY A 327 -8.73 19.44 28.10
N SER A 328 -8.40 20.46 27.31
CA SER A 328 -9.04 21.77 27.34
C SER A 328 -9.18 22.33 25.93
N ILE A 329 -10.09 23.27 25.74
CA ILE A 329 -10.20 24.08 24.53
C ILE A 329 -10.34 25.54 24.94
N ILE A 330 -9.58 26.39 24.27
CA ILE A 330 -9.72 27.85 24.35
C ILE A 330 -10.32 28.31 23.02
N ALA A 331 -11.53 28.85 23.05
CA ALA A 331 -12.26 29.26 21.86
C ALA A 331 -13.39 30.24 22.24
N ASP A 332 -13.78 31.09 21.30
CA ASP A 332 -14.89 32.06 21.48
C ASP A 332 -16.22 31.39 21.13
N PHE A 333 -16.83 30.70 22.11
CA PHE A 333 -18.00 29.87 21.87
C PHE A 333 -19.28 30.69 21.74
N ASP A 334 -19.38 31.87 22.36
CA ASP A 334 -20.59 32.69 22.27
C ASP A 334 -20.46 33.94 21.40
N ASN A 335 -19.40 33.98 20.58
CA ASN A 335 -19.11 35.02 19.60
C ASN A 335 -19.03 36.43 20.20
N ASP A 336 -18.64 36.57 21.47
CA ASP A 336 -18.55 37.87 22.14
C ASP A 336 -17.18 38.58 21.98
N GLY A 337 -16.22 37.89 21.36
CA GLY A 337 -14.86 38.37 21.08
C GLY A 337 -13.84 37.95 22.12
N MET A 338 -14.26 37.45 23.29
CA MET A 338 -13.37 36.87 24.30
C MET A 338 -13.29 35.36 24.11
N GLN A 339 -12.12 34.77 24.34
CA GLN A 339 -11.99 33.32 24.32
C GLN A 339 -12.46 32.72 25.65
N ASP A 340 -13.42 31.81 25.56
CA ASP A 340 -13.93 30.97 26.64
C ASP A 340 -13.08 29.72 26.81
N ILE A 341 -13.33 28.99 27.91
CA ILE A 341 -12.57 27.81 28.26
C ILE A 341 -13.50 26.62 28.52
N TRP A 342 -13.34 25.57 27.72
CA TRP A 342 -13.92 24.26 27.97
C TRP A 342 -12.89 23.32 28.61
N ILE A 343 -13.31 22.52 29.60
CA ILE A 343 -12.46 21.54 30.30
C ILE A 343 -13.10 20.15 30.28
N ASN A 344 -12.31 19.16 29.84
CA ASN A 344 -12.64 17.74 29.90
C ASN A 344 -12.23 17.16 31.25
N CYS A 345 -13.19 16.70 32.04
CA CYS A 345 -12.96 16.23 33.40
C CYS A 345 -13.11 14.71 33.54
N ILE A 346 -12.43 14.14 34.53
CA ILE A 346 -12.83 12.88 35.16
C ILE A 346 -13.94 13.21 36.16
N GLY A 347 -15.13 13.44 35.63
CA GLY A 347 -16.25 14.08 36.33
C GLY A 347 -17.05 14.96 35.38
N PRO A 348 -17.82 15.93 35.89
CA PRO A 348 -18.61 16.79 35.04
C PRO A 348 -17.70 17.70 34.20
N ASN A 349 -17.91 17.70 32.89
CA ASN A 349 -17.28 18.68 32.01
C ASN A 349 -17.80 20.09 32.29
N MET A 350 -16.97 21.10 32.04
CA MET A 350 -17.22 22.48 32.46
C MET A 350 -16.92 23.47 31.33
N LEU A 351 -17.78 24.48 31.16
CA LEU A 351 -17.52 25.66 30.32
C LEU A 351 -17.45 26.91 31.20
N PHE A 352 -16.37 27.66 31.03
CA PHE A 352 -16.16 28.96 31.64
C PHE A 352 -16.25 30.03 30.57
N LYS A 353 -17.26 30.88 30.68
CA LYS A 353 -17.38 32.09 29.87
C LYS A 353 -16.40 33.14 30.37
N ASN A 354 -15.66 33.78 29.47
CA ASN A 354 -14.78 34.88 29.78
C ASN A 354 -15.49 36.22 29.59
N GLU A 355 -15.85 36.90 30.68
CA GLU A 355 -16.51 38.22 30.63
C GLU A 355 -15.51 39.37 30.40
N GLY A 356 -14.25 39.04 30.07
CA GLY A 356 -13.14 39.97 29.88
C GLY A 356 -12.47 40.39 31.19
N LYS A 357 -11.31 41.06 31.06
CA LYS A 357 -10.47 41.49 32.20
C LYS A 357 -10.12 40.34 33.15
N LEU A 358 -9.94 39.14 32.60
CA LEU A 358 -9.63 37.91 33.35
C LEU A 358 -10.72 37.60 34.40
N ASN A 359 -11.99 37.77 34.05
CA ASN A 359 -13.13 37.36 34.89
C ASN A 359 -13.89 36.23 34.19
N PHE A 360 -13.90 35.05 34.83
CA PHE A 360 -14.49 33.84 34.29
C PHE A 360 -15.71 33.43 35.08
N VAL A 361 -16.79 33.10 34.37
CA VAL A 361 -18.03 32.61 34.94
C VAL A 361 -18.30 31.20 34.42
N LYS A 362 -18.44 30.23 35.32
CA LYS A 362 -18.87 28.89 34.94
C LYS A 362 -20.33 28.93 34.49
N VAL A 363 -20.56 28.77 33.19
CA VAL A 363 -21.89 28.84 32.55
C VAL A 363 -22.48 27.47 32.22
N PHE A 364 -21.62 26.45 32.14
CA PHE A 364 -22.03 25.06 31.96
C PHE A 364 -21.25 24.15 32.90
N GLU A 365 -21.98 23.20 33.47
CA GLU A 365 -21.44 22.05 34.19
C GLU A 365 -22.38 20.89 33.90
N GLU A 366 -21.82 19.81 33.39
CA GLU A 366 -22.61 18.67 32.94
C GLU A 366 -23.46 18.08 34.07
N GLN A 367 -24.79 18.10 33.91
CA GLN A 367 -25.73 17.58 34.91
C GLN A 367 -26.06 16.11 34.63
N HIS A 368 -25.84 15.25 35.63
CA HIS A 368 -25.97 13.79 35.63
C HIS A 368 -24.64 13.04 35.40
N LYS A 369 -23.83 12.92 36.46
CA LYS A 369 -23.50 11.63 37.11
C LYS A 369 -22.58 11.89 38.30
N PRO A 370 -22.91 11.40 39.51
CA PRO A 370 -22.10 11.66 40.68
C PRO A 370 -20.71 11.02 40.53
N PHE A 371 -19.71 11.66 41.12
CA PHE A 371 -18.35 11.15 41.37
C PHE A 371 -18.29 9.71 41.96
N ASN A 372 -19.43 9.16 42.39
CA ASN A 372 -19.61 7.83 42.95
C ASN A 372 -20.10 6.75 41.95
N GLU A 373 -20.34 7.08 40.67
CA GLU A 373 -20.43 6.06 39.62
C GLU A 373 -19.03 5.79 39.07
N PRO A 374 -18.49 4.55 39.18
CA PRO A 374 -17.23 4.22 38.53
C PRO A 374 -17.40 4.34 37.01
N GLY A 375 -16.65 5.23 36.33
CA GLY A 375 -16.53 5.14 34.87
C GLY A 375 -16.82 6.37 33.99
N TYR A 376 -16.83 7.64 34.45
CA TYR A 376 -16.93 8.79 33.51
C TYR A 376 -15.57 9.47 33.31
N TYR A 377 -15.04 9.38 32.10
CA TYR A 377 -13.69 9.82 31.73
C TYR A 377 -13.73 10.52 30.37
N SER A 378 -13.87 11.85 30.38
CA SER A 378 -13.67 12.67 29.19
C SER A 378 -12.18 12.92 28.98
N THR A 379 -11.70 12.65 27.77
CA THR A 379 -10.28 12.63 27.42
C THR A 379 -9.95 13.81 26.50
N GLY A 380 -9.91 13.60 25.18
CA GLY A 380 -9.70 14.65 24.18
C GLY A 380 -11.00 15.34 23.76
N ALA A 381 -10.89 16.55 23.24
CA ALA A 381 -11.99 17.27 22.61
C ALA A 381 -11.45 18.15 21.49
N ALA A 382 -12.32 18.49 20.54
CA ALA A 382 -12.00 19.45 19.50
C ALA A 382 -13.26 20.22 19.08
N CYS A 383 -13.08 21.45 18.60
CA CYS A 383 -14.16 22.32 18.13
C CYS A 383 -14.02 22.68 16.64
N ALA A 384 -15.18 22.87 16.00
CA ALA A 384 -15.33 23.31 14.62
C ALA A 384 -16.74 23.87 14.43
N ASP A 385 -16.96 24.68 13.40
CA ASP A 385 -18.31 25.15 13.01
C ASP A 385 -18.88 24.17 11.96
N MET A 386 -19.68 23.21 12.42
CA MET A 386 -20.00 21.99 11.67
C MET A 386 -21.24 22.12 10.78
N ASP A 387 -22.24 22.91 11.19
CA ASP A 387 -23.40 23.23 10.34
C ASP A 387 -23.19 24.51 9.51
N ALA A 388 -22.05 25.18 9.67
CA ALA A 388 -21.73 26.44 9.01
C ALA A 388 -22.71 27.57 9.38
N ASP A 389 -23.19 27.56 10.62
CA ASP A 389 -24.00 28.64 11.16
C ASP A 389 -23.15 29.76 11.79
N GLY A 390 -21.88 29.47 12.07
CA GLY A 390 -20.90 30.40 12.64
C GLY A 390 -20.48 30.10 14.06
N ASP A 391 -21.25 29.29 14.76
CA ASP A 391 -21.01 28.93 16.14
C ASP A 391 -20.05 27.75 16.19
N LEU A 392 -19.09 27.80 17.12
CA LEU A 392 -18.21 26.67 17.31
C LEU A 392 -18.97 25.57 18.06
N ASP A 393 -19.14 24.44 17.38
CA ASP A 393 -19.60 23.18 17.95
C ASP A 393 -18.43 22.41 18.57
N LEU A 394 -18.77 21.42 19.39
CA LEU A 394 -17.78 20.73 20.22
C LEU A 394 -18.00 19.22 20.19
N PHE A 395 -16.95 18.45 19.86
CA PHE A 395 -16.92 17.00 20.06
C PHE A 395 -16.06 16.65 21.28
N VAL A 396 -16.57 15.80 22.16
CA VAL A 396 -15.87 15.32 23.36
C VAL A 396 -15.73 13.80 23.32
N SER A 397 -14.47 13.34 23.35
CA SER A 397 -14.12 11.92 23.43
C SER A 397 -14.28 11.43 24.86
N ASN A 398 -14.98 10.30 24.99
CA ASN A 398 -15.18 9.64 26.27
C ASN A 398 -14.64 8.20 26.21
N LYS A 399 -13.88 7.81 27.24
CA LYS A 399 -13.26 6.49 27.32
C LYS A 399 -14.26 5.41 27.75
N ASP A 400 -14.85 5.55 28.93
CA ASP A 400 -15.71 4.50 29.50
C ASP A 400 -17.22 4.79 29.28
N THR A 401 -17.54 5.85 28.53
CA THR A 401 -18.92 6.23 28.20
C THR A 401 -19.03 6.72 26.76
N ILE A 402 -20.27 6.97 26.33
CA ILE A 402 -20.60 7.48 24.99
C ILE A 402 -19.91 8.82 24.77
N SER A 403 -19.19 8.96 23.65
CA SER A 403 -18.63 10.25 23.22
C SER A 403 -19.74 11.14 22.67
N TYR A 404 -19.70 12.44 22.97
CA TYR A 404 -20.79 13.36 22.67
C TYR A 404 -20.36 14.43 21.66
N LEU A 405 -21.30 14.75 20.78
CA LEU A 405 -21.28 15.97 19.98
C LEU A 405 -22.25 16.97 20.61
N TYR A 406 -21.73 18.12 21.02
CA TYR A 406 -22.49 19.23 21.55
C TYR A 406 -22.69 20.25 20.45
N ARG A 407 -23.95 20.54 20.14
CA ARG A 407 -24.31 21.66 19.29
C ARG A 407 -24.39 22.93 20.10
N ASN A 408 -23.81 23.97 19.55
CA ASN A 408 -23.92 25.30 20.09
C ASN A 408 -25.02 26.05 19.32
N PHE A 409 -26.00 26.61 20.03
CA PHE A 409 -27.13 27.30 19.41
C PHE A 409 -27.19 28.75 19.84
N THR A 410 -26.05 29.44 19.80
CA THR A 410 -26.09 30.87 20.05
C THR A 410 -26.83 31.54 18.88
N ASN A 411 -27.61 32.57 19.16
CA ASN A 411 -28.47 33.20 18.15
C ASN A 411 -27.84 34.47 17.57
N ASP A 412 -26.55 34.69 17.87
CA ASP A 412 -25.82 35.91 17.63
C ASP A 412 -24.81 35.68 16.49
N LYS A 413 -25.28 35.88 15.26
CA LYS A 413 -24.59 35.52 13.99
C LYS A 413 -23.38 36.37 13.63
N ASN A 414 -22.59 36.83 14.59
CA ASN A 414 -21.53 37.80 14.32
C ASN A 414 -20.16 37.22 14.60
N TYR A 415 -19.60 36.59 13.57
CA TYR A 415 -18.26 36.02 13.60
C TYR A 415 -17.44 36.53 12.41
N ILE A 416 -16.13 36.44 12.50
CA ILE A 416 -15.23 36.47 11.35
C ILE A 416 -14.37 35.21 11.44
N ARG A 417 -14.43 34.40 10.38
CA ARG A 417 -13.57 33.21 10.26
C ARG A 417 -12.53 33.45 9.17
N ILE A 418 -11.27 33.14 9.45
CA ILE A 418 -10.16 33.33 8.51
C ILE A 418 -9.46 31.98 8.31
N ARG A 419 -9.54 31.47 7.08
CA ARG A 419 -8.81 30.28 6.63
C ARG A 419 -7.57 30.73 5.86
N CYS A 420 -6.41 30.25 6.27
CA CYS A 420 -5.15 30.55 5.60
C CYS A 420 -4.72 29.36 4.74
N VAL A 421 -4.14 29.64 3.57
CA VAL A 421 -3.62 28.62 2.65
C VAL A 421 -2.18 28.97 2.32
N GLY A 422 -1.25 28.11 2.72
CA GLY A 422 0.17 28.24 2.42
C GLY A 422 0.47 27.95 0.95
N VAL A 423 1.52 28.59 0.44
CA VAL A 423 1.94 28.45 -0.97
C VAL A 423 3.45 28.27 -1.09
N ASP A 424 4.20 29.17 -0.45
CA ASP A 424 5.62 29.03 -0.21
C ASP A 424 5.82 28.21 1.07
N CYS A 425 5.13 28.61 2.15
CA CYS A 425 5.05 27.90 3.43
C CYS A 425 4.22 26.61 3.38
N ASN A 426 4.24 25.86 4.50
CA ASN A 426 3.47 24.63 4.65
C ASN A 426 1.98 24.83 4.30
N ARG A 427 1.38 23.82 3.65
CA ARG A 427 0.07 23.97 2.99
C ARG A 427 -1.05 24.41 3.92
N ASP A 428 -1.11 23.83 5.11
CA ASP A 428 -2.13 24.11 6.12
C ASP A 428 -1.88 25.43 6.86
N ALA A 429 -0.78 26.11 6.54
CA ALA A 429 -0.37 27.38 7.12
C ALA A 429 -0.26 27.33 8.66
N VAL A 430 0.16 26.19 9.21
CA VAL A 430 0.44 25.99 10.64
C VAL A 430 1.56 26.95 11.05
N GLY A 431 1.34 27.71 12.12
CA GLY A 431 2.17 28.82 12.58
C GLY A 431 1.75 30.20 12.06
N THR A 432 0.63 30.30 11.33
CA THR A 432 0.10 31.60 10.89
C THR A 432 -0.47 32.37 12.07
N ARG A 433 -0.06 33.64 12.19
CA ARG A 433 -0.42 34.53 13.29
C ARG A 433 -1.37 35.63 12.82
N ILE A 434 -2.50 35.79 13.48
CA ILE A 434 -3.62 36.61 13.00
C ILE A 434 -4.08 37.56 14.11
N TRP A 435 -3.95 38.87 13.86
CA TRP A 435 -4.48 39.93 14.72
C TRP A 435 -5.68 40.59 14.05
N LEU A 436 -6.81 40.65 14.77
CA LEU A 436 -8.01 41.34 14.33
C LEU A 436 -8.15 42.68 15.06
N TYR A 437 -8.47 43.76 14.35
CA TYR A 437 -8.57 45.11 14.90
C TYR A 437 -9.93 45.77 14.58
N HIS A 438 -10.44 46.59 15.50
CA HIS A 438 -11.66 47.39 15.31
C HIS A 438 -11.46 48.61 14.37
N HIS A 439 -10.21 49.02 14.14
CA HIS A 439 -9.83 50.15 13.28
C HIS A 439 -8.52 49.84 12.55
N GLU A 440 -8.09 50.71 11.63
CA GLU A 440 -6.76 50.57 11.00
C GLU A 440 -5.67 50.41 12.06
N GLN A 441 -4.70 49.56 11.72
CA GLN A 441 -3.67 49.03 12.61
C GLN A 441 -3.03 50.10 13.51
N ASP A 442 -2.93 49.80 14.81
CA ASP A 442 -2.13 50.59 15.75
C ASP A 442 -0.93 49.76 16.22
N ALA A 443 0.28 50.32 16.09
CA ALA A 443 1.52 49.72 16.57
C ALA A 443 1.50 49.44 18.09
N ALA A 444 0.65 50.13 18.85
CA ALA A 444 0.48 49.91 20.28
C ALA A 444 -0.61 48.88 20.65
N ARG A 445 -1.15 48.12 19.68
CA ARG A 445 -2.25 47.13 19.85
C ARG A 445 -3.51 47.66 20.57
N LYS A 446 -3.71 48.97 20.68
CA LYS A 446 -4.81 49.56 21.48
C LYS A 446 -6.23 49.26 20.97
N ASN A 447 -6.36 48.96 19.69
CA ASN A 447 -7.64 48.64 19.05
C ASN A 447 -7.73 47.15 18.68
N LEU A 448 -6.90 46.30 19.29
CA LEU A 448 -6.91 44.87 19.07
C LEU A 448 -8.23 44.30 19.59
N ALA A 449 -8.94 43.59 18.70
CA ALA A 449 -10.14 42.84 19.03
C ALA A 449 -9.79 41.41 19.48
N GLY A 450 -8.69 40.84 18.98
CA GLY A 450 -8.13 39.59 19.47
C GLY A 450 -7.02 39.04 18.59
N TYR A 451 -6.34 38.01 19.09
CA TYR A 451 -5.28 37.26 18.39
C TYR A 451 -5.60 35.77 18.30
N ARG A 452 -5.25 35.15 17.17
CA ARG A 452 -5.31 33.70 16.96
C ARG A 452 -4.07 33.22 16.22
N GLU A 453 -3.61 32.03 16.58
CA GLU A 453 -2.54 31.31 15.89
C GLU A 453 -3.09 30.00 15.33
N ILE A 454 -2.75 29.67 14.09
CA ILE A 454 -3.13 28.39 13.48
C ILE A 454 -2.17 27.32 13.97
N VAL A 455 -2.68 26.38 14.76
CA VAL A 455 -1.91 25.26 15.34
C VAL A 455 -2.54 23.93 14.95
N SER A 456 -1.76 22.87 14.93
CA SER A 456 -2.25 21.52 14.58
C SER A 456 -2.74 20.70 15.78
N SER A 457 -2.78 21.29 16.97
CA SER A 457 -3.12 20.58 18.20
C SER A 457 -3.81 21.48 19.21
N SER A 458 -4.68 20.89 20.01
CA SER A 458 -5.41 21.59 21.06
C SER A 458 -5.69 20.66 22.23
N GLY A 459 -5.27 21.07 23.43
CA GLY A 459 -5.58 20.37 24.67
C GLY A 459 -4.85 19.03 24.79
N TYR A 460 -5.60 17.93 24.62
CA TYR A 460 -5.12 16.57 24.85
C TYR A 460 -5.38 15.67 23.66
N LEU A 461 -4.32 15.35 22.91
CA LEU A 461 -4.30 14.34 21.84
C LEU A 461 -5.32 14.59 20.70
N SER A 462 -5.76 15.84 20.57
CA SER A 462 -6.82 16.26 19.66
C SER A 462 -6.42 17.50 18.87
N GLN A 463 -7.19 17.78 17.83
CA GLN A 463 -6.96 18.89 16.89
C GLN A 463 -8.28 19.55 16.50
N ASN A 464 -8.41 20.83 16.83
CA ASN A 464 -9.45 21.73 16.34
C ASN A 464 -9.36 21.94 14.82
N GLU A 465 -10.43 22.44 14.21
CA GLU A 465 -10.35 22.89 12.81
C GLU A 465 -9.30 24.00 12.68
N MET A 466 -8.45 23.92 11.64
CA MET A 466 -7.41 24.92 11.36
C MET A 466 -7.96 26.20 10.71
N VAL A 467 -8.93 26.84 11.37
CA VAL A 467 -9.55 28.08 10.95
C VAL A 467 -9.62 29.02 12.14
N ALA A 468 -9.04 30.21 12.01
CA ALA A 468 -9.14 31.21 13.06
C ALA A 468 -10.57 31.74 13.13
N HIS A 469 -11.16 31.70 14.33
CA HIS A 469 -12.51 32.16 14.61
C HIS A 469 -12.46 33.31 15.63
N PHE A 470 -13.22 34.35 15.32
CA PHE A 470 -13.38 35.55 16.14
C PHE A 470 -14.87 35.90 16.24
N GLY A 471 -15.39 35.99 17.45
CA GLY A 471 -16.63 36.70 17.75
C GLY A 471 -16.45 38.20 17.57
N VAL A 472 -17.47 38.87 17.04
CA VAL A 472 -17.39 40.28 16.67
C VAL A 472 -18.73 41.01 16.83
N ASP A 473 -18.68 42.34 16.94
CA ASP A 473 -19.88 43.17 16.88
C ASP A 473 -20.30 43.39 15.42
N SER A 474 -21.54 43.00 15.10
CA SER A 474 -22.22 43.25 13.82
C SER A 474 -22.09 44.68 13.25
N ASN A 475 -21.95 45.68 14.11
CA ASN A 475 -22.00 47.09 13.74
C ASN A 475 -20.62 47.69 13.45
N LEU A 476 -19.55 46.93 13.69
CA LEU A 476 -18.19 47.38 13.49
C LEU A 476 -17.58 46.81 12.20
N VAL A 477 -16.55 47.49 11.72
CA VAL A 477 -15.77 47.06 10.56
C VAL A 477 -14.40 46.65 11.06
N TYR A 478 -13.92 45.50 10.60
CA TYR A 478 -12.68 44.93 11.12
C TYR A 478 -11.56 44.91 10.08
N PHE A 479 -10.34 44.88 10.59
CA PHE A 479 -9.09 44.77 9.83
C PHE A 479 -8.30 43.59 10.37
N ALA A 480 -7.75 42.75 9.50
CA ALA A 480 -6.89 41.65 9.92
C ALA A 480 -5.47 41.85 9.43
N LYS A 481 -4.50 41.69 10.34
CA LYS A 481 -3.09 41.50 10.02
C LYS A 481 -2.79 40.01 10.12
N ILE A 482 -2.30 39.43 9.05
CA ILE A 482 -1.99 38.00 8.96
C ILE A 482 -0.51 37.87 8.60
N ILE A 483 0.26 37.13 9.40
CA ILE A 483 1.66 36.81 9.12
C ILE A 483 1.77 35.30 8.96
N PHE A 484 2.07 34.86 7.75
CA PHE A 484 2.34 33.46 7.45
C PHE A 484 3.68 33.00 8.07
N PRO A 485 3.90 31.69 8.28
CA PRO A 485 5.14 31.15 8.87
C PRO A 485 6.41 31.63 8.18
N GLY A 486 6.42 31.66 6.84
CA GLY A 486 7.51 32.20 6.01
C GLY A 486 7.73 33.72 6.11
N GLY A 487 6.97 34.42 6.97
CA GLY A 487 7.10 35.85 7.24
C GLY A 487 6.32 36.76 6.28
N VAL A 488 5.57 36.21 5.32
CA VAL A 488 4.73 36.98 4.40
C VAL A 488 3.58 37.62 5.16
N GLU A 489 3.49 38.95 5.10
CA GLU A 489 2.39 39.72 5.71
C GLU A 489 1.26 39.98 4.71
N LYS A 490 0.02 39.75 5.13
CA LYS A 490 -1.21 40.18 4.47
C LYS A 490 -2.01 41.09 5.38
N GLN A 491 -2.60 42.11 4.78
CA GLN A 491 -3.55 42.98 5.45
C GLN A 491 -4.89 42.89 4.73
N LEU A 492 -5.94 42.62 5.51
CA LEU A 492 -7.32 42.65 5.06
C LEU A 492 -8.01 43.85 5.70
N ALA A 493 -8.79 44.56 4.89
CA ALA A 493 -9.56 45.71 5.33
C ALA A 493 -11.03 45.50 4.98
N ASN A 494 -11.91 46.11 5.77
CA ASN A 494 -13.36 46.04 5.59
C ASN A 494 -13.91 44.61 5.71
N LEU A 495 -13.44 43.86 6.70
CA LEU A 495 -14.01 42.56 7.04
C LEU A 495 -15.40 42.77 7.64
N ILE A 496 -16.37 42.04 7.08
CA ILE A 496 -17.79 42.13 7.39
C ILE A 496 -18.15 40.93 8.26
N PRO A 497 -18.71 41.15 9.47
CA PRO A 497 -19.23 40.08 10.33
C PRO A 497 -20.18 39.11 9.59
N GLY A 498 -20.14 37.84 9.98
CA GLY A 498 -20.90 36.73 9.40
C GLY A 498 -20.28 36.12 8.13
N ASN A 499 -18.99 36.38 7.85
CA ASN A 499 -18.30 35.85 6.67
C ASN A 499 -17.05 35.03 7.01
N ILE A 500 -16.76 34.09 6.10
CA ILE A 500 -15.53 33.31 6.08
C ILE A 500 -14.61 33.87 4.99
N TYR A 501 -13.38 34.19 5.35
CA TYR A 501 -12.36 34.73 4.45
C TYR A 501 -11.26 33.70 4.21
N GLU A 502 -11.05 33.34 2.95
CA GLU A 502 -9.92 32.50 2.55
C GLU A 502 -8.76 33.38 2.06
N VAL A 503 -7.59 33.19 2.66
CA VAL A 503 -6.42 34.03 2.45
C VAL A 503 -5.26 33.15 2.01
N HIS A 504 -4.81 33.38 0.77
CA HIS A 504 -3.64 32.68 0.24
C HIS A 504 -2.39 33.53 0.45
N GLU A 505 -1.30 32.90 0.84
CA GLU A 505 0.01 33.53 1.00
C GLU A 505 0.46 34.26 -0.28
N TYR A 506 0.28 33.62 -1.44
CA TYR A 506 0.46 34.22 -2.76
C TYR A 506 -0.73 33.89 -3.65
N THR A 507 -1.08 34.79 -4.56
CA THR A 507 -2.21 34.60 -5.49
C THR A 507 -1.80 34.74 -6.95
N GLY A 508 -2.58 34.12 -7.84
CA GLY A 508 -2.48 34.30 -9.28
C GLY A 508 -1.23 33.67 -9.89
N ILE A 509 -0.41 34.45 -10.60
CA ILE A 509 0.79 33.93 -11.25
C ILE A 509 1.88 33.59 -10.22
N ALA A 510 2.04 34.43 -9.19
CA ALA A 510 3.04 34.22 -8.15
C ALA A 510 2.85 32.87 -7.46
N GLU A 511 1.60 32.53 -7.15
CA GLU A 511 1.23 31.25 -6.53
C GLU A 511 1.76 30.03 -7.31
N ASN A 512 1.50 30.01 -8.62
CA ASN A 512 1.96 28.92 -9.49
C ASN A 512 3.48 28.89 -9.63
N VAL A 513 4.14 30.06 -9.59
CA VAL A 513 5.59 30.17 -9.67
C VAL A 513 6.24 29.61 -8.41
N PHE A 514 5.80 30.02 -7.22
CA PHE A 514 6.33 29.52 -5.94
C PHE A 514 6.09 28.02 -5.79
N ARG A 515 4.87 27.53 -6.06
CA ARG A 515 4.60 26.07 -6.03
C ARG A 515 5.51 25.28 -6.97
N SER A 516 5.69 25.76 -8.20
CA SER A 516 6.56 25.09 -9.17
C SER A 516 8.03 25.15 -8.75
N TYR A 517 8.46 26.28 -8.20
CA TYR A 517 9.82 26.50 -7.72
C TYR A 517 10.13 25.59 -6.53
N ASN A 518 9.29 25.55 -5.49
CA ASN A 518 9.50 24.72 -4.30
C ASN A 518 9.47 23.24 -4.66
N TYR A 519 8.50 22.80 -5.47
CA TYR A 519 8.50 21.43 -5.97
C TYR A 519 9.79 21.07 -6.72
N LEU A 520 10.26 21.93 -7.63
CA LEU A 520 11.51 21.71 -8.36
C LEU A 520 12.73 21.71 -7.43
N TYR A 521 12.79 22.65 -6.49
CA TYR A 521 13.87 22.78 -5.52
C TYR A 521 13.99 21.51 -4.66
N ARG A 522 12.87 21.06 -4.07
CA ARG A 522 12.81 19.83 -3.27
C ARG A 522 13.20 18.60 -4.11
N VAL A 523 12.75 18.50 -5.36
CA VAL A 523 13.10 17.38 -6.26
C VAL A 523 14.59 17.39 -6.67
N VAL A 524 15.16 18.55 -6.99
CA VAL A 524 16.55 18.68 -7.44
C VAL A 524 17.55 18.39 -6.31
N ASN A 525 17.20 18.71 -5.07
CA ASN A 525 18.06 18.41 -3.92
C ASN A 525 18.10 16.91 -3.57
N LYS A 526 17.19 16.09 -4.09
CA LYS A 526 17.26 14.64 -3.90
C LYS A 526 18.38 14.02 -4.75
N SER A 527 19.24 13.23 -4.11
CA SER A 527 20.37 12.56 -4.75
C SER A 527 19.94 11.65 -5.92
N TYR A 528 18.73 11.11 -5.87
CA TYR A 528 18.18 10.31 -6.97
C TYR A 528 17.87 11.12 -8.24
N PHE A 529 17.56 12.41 -8.14
CA PHE A 529 17.30 13.24 -9.31
C PHE A 529 18.55 13.32 -10.18
N TRP A 530 19.70 13.57 -9.56
CA TRP A 530 20.99 13.62 -10.23
C TRP A 530 21.41 12.26 -10.82
N ILE A 531 21.11 11.16 -10.13
CA ILE A 531 21.31 9.81 -10.67
C ILE A 531 20.47 9.62 -11.94
N SER A 532 19.17 9.96 -11.89
CA SER A 532 18.27 9.87 -13.04
C SER A 532 18.73 10.76 -14.20
N LEU A 533 19.11 12.00 -13.91
CA LEU A 533 19.63 12.94 -14.91
C LEU A 533 20.90 12.39 -15.56
N GLY A 534 21.83 11.86 -14.77
CA GLY A 534 23.04 11.20 -15.26
C GLY A 534 22.71 10.01 -16.17
N LEU A 535 21.75 9.16 -15.80
CA LEU A 535 21.29 8.04 -16.63
C LEU A 535 20.67 8.51 -17.95
N TYR A 536 19.85 9.56 -17.94
CA TYR A 536 19.31 10.17 -19.17
C TYR A 536 20.43 10.72 -20.06
N LEU A 537 21.42 11.39 -19.49
CA LEU A 537 22.58 11.89 -20.25
C LEU A 537 23.38 10.74 -20.87
N VAL A 538 23.58 9.63 -20.16
CA VAL A 538 24.22 8.42 -20.70
C VAL A 538 23.41 7.81 -21.84
N LEU A 539 22.09 7.73 -21.71
CA LEU A 539 21.20 7.26 -22.77
C LEU A 539 21.34 8.12 -24.03
N ILE A 540 21.24 9.44 -23.89
CA ILE A 540 21.36 10.40 -25.00
C ILE A 540 22.74 10.31 -25.64
N LEU A 541 23.80 10.33 -24.84
CA LEU A 541 25.18 10.25 -25.33
C LEU A 541 25.44 8.95 -26.10
N SER A 542 24.87 7.82 -25.64
CA SER A 542 24.98 6.53 -26.32
C SER A 542 24.35 6.56 -27.72
N VAL A 543 23.16 7.15 -27.84
CA VAL A 543 22.48 7.32 -29.14
C VAL A 543 23.28 8.24 -30.07
N VAL A 544 23.83 9.34 -29.55
CA VAL A 544 24.65 10.29 -30.32
C VAL A 544 25.94 9.63 -30.83
N ILE A 545 26.71 8.97 -29.94
CA ILE A 545 27.95 8.27 -30.30
C ILE A 545 27.67 7.18 -31.33
N TYR A 546 26.62 6.39 -31.13
CA TYR A 546 26.27 5.33 -32.07
C TYR A 546 25.89 5.88 -33.44
N THR A 547 25.13 6.97 -33.49
CA THR A 547 24.76 7.65 -34.74
C THR A 547 26.02 8.17 -35.46
N TYR A 548 26.96 8.74 -34.72
CA TYR A 548 28.25 9.19 -35.25
C TYR A 548 29.09 8.03 -35.82
N ILE A 549 29.22 6.92 -35.10
CA ILE A 549 29.94 5.73 -35.57
C ILE A 549 29.25 5.16 -36.82
N SER A 550 27.92 5.11 -36.81
CA SER A 550 27.14 4.49 -37.88
C SER A 550 27.19 5.28 -39.18
N THR A 551 27.17 6.61 -39.11
CA THR A 551 27.35 7.47 -40.28
C THR A 551 28.75 7.35 -40.88
N ARG A 552 29.81 7.29 -40.06
CA ARG A 552 31.20 7.15 -40.57
C ARG A 552 31.55 5.73 -41.04
N ARG A 553 31.24 4.71 -40.25
CA ARG A 553 31.66 3.32 -40.48
C ARG A 553 30.74 2.58 -41.46
N TYR A 554 29.43 2.78 -41.33
CA TYR A 554 28.42 2.07 -42.13
C TYR A 554 27.79 2.92 -43.23
N ARG A 555 28.16 4.21 -43.34
CA ARG A 555 27.67 5.15 -44.37
C ARG A 555 26.14 5.20 -44.45
N TRP A 556 25.48 5.25 -43.29
CA TRP A 556 24.02 5.32 -43.22
C TRP A 556 23.46 6.51 -44.00
N ALA A 557 22.62 6.23 -45.00
CA ALA A 557 21.76 7.25 -45.61
C ALA A 557 20.70 7.74 -44.62
N SER A 558 20.17 8.96 -44.81
CA SER A 558 19.22 9.61 -43.89
C SER A 558 18.02 8.74 -43.51
N ARG A 559 17.50 7.93 -44.45
CA ARG A 559 16.41 6.99 -44.21
C ARG A 559 16.71 5.93 -43.12
N HIS A 560 17.96 5.48 -43.01
CA HIS A 560 18.36 4.50 -41.99
C HIS A 560 18.50 5.15 -40.61
N ILE A 561 18.96 6.41 -40.58
CA ILE A 561 19.02 7.21 -39.35
C ILE A 561 17.61 7.42 -38.81
N ILE A 562 16.67 7.86 -39.66
CA ILE A 562 15.27 8.08 -39.28
C ILE A 562 14.65 6.78 -38.75
N LEU A 563 14.80 5.67 -39.47
CA LEU A 563 14.27 4.36 -39.04
C LEU A 563 14.85 3.93 -37.69
N PHE A 564 16.15 4.15 -37.46
CA PHE A 564 16.81 3.85 -36.20
C PHE A 564 16.23 4.67 -35.03
N PHE A 565 16.05 5.98 -35.19
CA PHE A 565 15.45 6.82 -34.16
C PHE A 565 13.99 6.43 -33.88
N SER A 566 13.20 6.19 -34.93
CA SER A 566 11.79 5.75 -34.78
C SER A 566 11.68 4.43 -34.02
N LEU A 567 12.49 3.42 -34.36
CA LEU A 567 12.49 2.14 -33.66
C LEU A 567 12.98 2.27 -32.21
N THR A 568 14.01 3.10 -31.98
CA THR A 568 14.54 3.34 -30.63
C THR A 568 13.51 4.00 -29.73
N ILE A 569 12.83 5.05 -30.23
CA ILE A 569 11.74 5.71 -29.49
C ILE A 569 10.62 4.73 -29.18
N LEU A 570 10.19 3.93 -30.17
CA LEU A 570 9.14 2.93 -29.98
C LEU A 570 9.52 1.90 -28.91
N PHE A 571 10.77 1.43 -28.90
CA PHE A 571 11.25 0.46 -27.92
C PHE A 571 11.36 1.05 -26.51
N LEU A 572 11.91 2.27 -26.39
CA LEU A 572 12.01 2.98 -25.12
C LEU A 572 10.62 3.26 -24.53
N TYR A 573 9.66 3.64 -25.38
CA TYR A 573 8.27 3.84 -25.01
C TYR A 573 7.58 2.54 -24.58
N GLY A 574 7.82 1.44 -25.30
CA GLY A 574 7.32 0.12 -24.91
C GLY A 574 7.81 -0.34 -23.53
N ILE A 575 9.10 -0.10 -23.22
CA ILE A 575 9.66 -0.38 -21.88
C ILE A 575 9.07 0.55 -20.83
N PHE A 576 8.88 1.83 -21.16
CA PHE A 576 8.27 2.81 -20.25
C PHE A 576 6.90 2.34 -19.77
N ILE A 577 6.05 1.85 -20.68
CA ILE A 577 4.74 1.28 -20.36
C ILE A 577 4.88 -0.04 -19.58
N ALA A 578 5.71 -0.97 -20.06
CA ALA A 578 5.81 -2.31 -19.47
C ALA A 578 6.34 -2.32 -18.03
N PHE A 579 7.05 -1.27 -17.61
CA PHE A 579 7.65 -1.15 -16.28
C PHE A 579 7.10 0.04 -15.48
N GLN A 580 5.90 0.54 -15.80
CA GLN A 580 5.28 1.70 -15.13
C GLN A 580 5.23 1.57 -13.60
N GLU A 581 5.09 0.38 -13.04
CA GLU A 581 5.02 0.16 -11.58
C GLU A 581 6.38 0.11 -10.88
N PHE A 582 7.49 0.07 -11.63
CA PHE A 582 8.84 0.05 -11.05
C PHE A 582 9.39 1.45 -10.86
N SER A 583 10.35 1.64 -9.95
CA SER A 583 10.99 2.94 -9.72
C SER A 583 11.64 3.49 -11.00
N VAL A 584 11.74 4.83 -11.10
CA VAL A 584 12.29 5.55 -12.26
C VAL A 584 13.69 5.03 -12.63
N HIS A 585 14.52 4.70 -11.65
CA HIS A 585 15.88 4.19 -11.86
C HIS A 585 15.89 2.80 -12.50
N ILE A 586 15.04 1.88 -12.02
CA ILE A 586 14.95 0.53 -12.58
C ILE A 586 14.47 0.61 -14.02
N ARG A 587 13.50 1.49 -14.31
CA ARG A 587 13.06 1.76 -15.68
C ARG A 587 14.19 2.28 -16.56
N LEU A 588 14.92 3.31 -16.11
CA LEU A 588 16.03 3.91 -16.86
C LEU A 588 17.18 2.93 -17.10
N ILE A 589 17.58 2.17 -16.08
CA ILE A 589 18.61 1.14 -16.20
C ILE A 589 18.19 0.08 -17.22
N THR A 590 16.92 -0.35 -17.17
CA THR A 590 16.36 -1.31 -18.11
C THR A 590 16.35 -0.74 -19.54
N GLN A 591 15.90 0.51 -19.71
CA GLN A 591 15.94 1.21 -20.99
C GLN A 591 17.35 1.31 -21.56
N ILE A 592 18.36 1.64 -20.73
CA ILE A 592 19.77 1.70 -21.13
C ILE A 592 20.30 0.32 -21.51
N LEU A 593 20.02 -0.72 -20.73
CA LEU A 593 20.43 -2.10 -21.03
C LEU A 593 19.84 -2.60 -22.34
N VAL A 594 18.54 -2.36 -22.56
CA VAL A 594 17.87 -2.75 -23.80
C VAL A 594 18.36 -1.91 -24.97
N LEU A 595 18.60 -0.61 -24.79
CA LEU A 595 19.24 0.23 -25.80
C LEU A 595 20.60 -0.36 -26.18
N TYR A 596 21.47 -0.71 -25.22
CA TYR A 596 22.76 -1.32 -25.54
C TYR A 596 22.62 -2.67 -26.24
N LEU A 597 21.68 -3.53 -25.84
CA LEU A 597 21.39 -4.79 -26.54
C LEU A 597 20.93 -4.54 -27.98
N LEU A 598 20.05 -3.57 -28.20
CA LEU A 598 19.58 -3.15 -29.52
C LEU A 598 20.75 -2.61 -30.35
N LEU A 599 21.59 -1.75 -29.77
CA LEU A 599 22.78 -1.21 -30.42
C LEU A 599 23.77 -2.32 -30.80
N ILE A 600 24.00 -3.31 -29.91
CA ILE A 600 24.86 -4.47 -30.20
C ILE A 600 24.26 -5.31 -31.33
N PHE A 601 22.96 -5.61 -31.26
CA PHE A 601 22.27 -6.36 -32.31
C PHE A 601 22.33 -5.65 -33.65
N LEU A 602 22.05 -4.35 -33.67
CA LEU A 602 22.10 -3.53 -34.87
C LEU A 602 23.53 -3.42 -35.39
N THR A 603 24.53 -3.33 -34.52
CA THR A 603 25.96 -3.40 -34.89
C THR A 603 26.28 -4.73 -35.55
N PHE A 604 25.84 -5.86 -34.99
CA PHE A 604 26.07 -7.18 -35.57
C PHE A 604 25.37 -7.33 -36.92
N PHE A 605 24.12 -6.86 -37.02
CA PHE A 605 23.35 -6.87 -38.25
C PHE A 605 23.97 -5.99 -39.33
N MET A 606 24.37 -4.75 -38.99
CA MET A 606 25.05 -3.84 -39.89
C MET A 606 26.43 -4.35 -40.28
N GLU A 607 27.16 -4.98 -39.35
CA GLU A 607 28.44 -5.62 -39.64
C GLU A 607 28.24 -6.84 -40.56
N LYS A 608 27.14 -7.58 -40.42
CA LYS A 608 26.75 -8.66 -41.35
C LYS A 608 26.43 -8.10 -42.75
N ILE A 609 25.64 -7.02 -42.85
CA ILE A 609 25.36 -6.35 -44.13
C ILE A 609 26.66 -5.85 -44.75
N ARG A 610 27.51 -5.17 -43.97
CA ARG A 610 28.82 -4.69 -44.40
C ARG A 610 29.71 -5.84 -44.86
N ARG A 611 29.75 -6.97 -44.14
CA ARG A 611 30.49 -8.17 -44.54
C ARG A 611 29.92 -8.80 -45.80
N LEU A 612 28.61 -8.76 -46.01
CA LEU A 612 27.99 -9.23 -47.25
C LEU A 612 28.30 -8.29 -48.42
N GLU A 613 28.29 -6.98 -48.22
CA GLU A 613 28.71 -6.00 -49.22
C GLU A 613 30.19 -6.14 -49.55
N ILE A 614 31.04 -6.32 -48.52
CA ILE A 614 32.47 -6.59 -48.70
C ILE A 614 32.67 -7.93 -49.37
N SER A 615 31.95 -8.99 -49.01
CA SER A 615 32.02 -10.30 -49.68
C SER A 615 31.57 -10.21 -51.13
N ARG A 616 30.50 -9.45 -51.42
CA ARG A 616 30.04 -9.15 -52.79
C ARG A 616 31.07 -8.39 -53.59
N ARG A 617 31.65 -7.35 -53.00
CA ARG A 617 32.77 -6.64 -53.60
C ARG A 617 33.96 -7.57 -53.80
N ASN A 618 34.30 -8.40 -52.82
CA ASN A 618 35.44 -9.31 -52.87
C ASN A 618 35.24 -10.39 -53.92
N TYR A 619 34.08 -11.04 -54.03
CA TYR A 619 33.86 -12.03 -55.09
C TYR A 619 33.68 -11.36 -56.44
N ARG A 620 33.09 -10.15 -56.55
CA ARG A 620 33.04 -9.42 -57.82
C ARG A 620 34.43 -8.97 -58.25
N THR A 621 35.24 -8.51 -57.31
CA THR A 621 36.65 -8.18 -57.53
C THR A 621 37.40 -9.45 -57.89
N LEU A 622 37.21 -10.56 -57.17
CA LEU A 622 37.78 -11.86 -57.50
C LEU A 622 37.34 -12.35 -58.87
N LEU A 623 36.08 -12.18 -59.26
CA LEU A 623 35.57 -12.56 -60.58
C LEU A 623 36.05 -11.59 -61.67
N ARG A 624 36.26 -10.30 -61.39
CA ARG A 624 36.83 -9.31 -62.33
C ARG A 624 38.36 -9.43 -62.45
N GLU A 625 39.03 -9.77 -61.38
CA GLU A 625 40.45 -10.13 -61.34
C GLU A 625 40.61 -11.47 -62.04
N PHE A 626 39.79 -12.46 -61.69
CA PHE A 626 39.74 -13.75 -62.38
C PHE A 626 39.38 -13.58 -63.84
N SER A 627 38.50 -12.65 -64.23
CA SER A 627 38.23 -12.42 -65.64
C SER A 627 39.49 -11.93 -66.36
N ARG A 628 40.26 -11.03 -65.75
CA ARG A 628 41.59 -10.65 -66.26
C ARG A 628 42.56 -11.84 -66.24
N GLU A 629 42.48 -12.74 -65.26
CA GLU A 629 43.25 -13.98 -65.18
C GLU A 629 42.83 -15.02 -66.22
N LEU A 630 41.56 -15.04 -66.65
CA LEU A 630 41.00 -16.02 -67.60
C LEU A 630 41.88 -16.04 -68.84
N ILE A 631 42.24 -14.85 -69.36
CA ILE A 631 43.07 -14.65 -70.55
C ILE A 631 44.44 -15.37 -70.45
N PHE A 632 44.90 -15.65 -69.22
CA PHE A 632 46.16 -16.34 -68.90
C PHE A 632 46.01 -17.83 -68.54
N ILE A 633 44.77 -18.35 -68.39
CA ILE A 633 44.53 -19.79 -68.12
C ILE A 633 44.91 -20.60 -69.36
N LYS A 634 45.50 -21.79 -69.12
CA LYS A 634 46.24 -22.63 -70.06
C LYS A 634 45.44 -23.76 -70.69
N ASP A 635 44.77 -24.62 -69.96
CA ASP A 635 44.00 -25.72 -70.56
C ASP A 635 42.52 -25.37 -70.79
N SER A 636 41.94 -25.70 -71.96
CA SER A 636 40.58 -25.28 -72.31
C SER A 636 39.51 -26.01 -71.49
N HIS A 637 39.77 -27.26 -71.10
CA HIS A 637 38.90 -28.04 -70.22
C HIS A 637 39.01 -27.54 -68.77
N GLU A 638 40.25 -27.26 -68.32
CA GLU A 638 40.53 -26.63 -67.02
C GLU A 638 39.94 -25.23 -66.95
N LEU A 639 39.91 -24.47 -68.05
CA LEU A 639 39.26 -23.17 -68.05
C LEU A 639 37.77 -23.32 -67.80
N PHE A 640 37.08 -24.25 -68.48
CA PHE A 640 35.65 -24.45 -68.27
C PHE A 640 35.35 -25.02 -66.88
N GLU A 641 36.17 -25.94 -66.37
CA GLU A 641 36.07 -26.46 -65.00
C GLU A 641 36.43 -25.41 -63.95
N LYS A 642 37.46 -24.58 -64.14
CA LYS A 642 37.80 -23.47 -63.24
C LYS A 642 36.82 -22.33 -63.35
N LEU A 643 36.24 -22.08 -64.51
CA LEU A 643 35.15 -21.13 -64.65
C LEU A 643 33.94 -21.65 -63.88
N LEU A 644 33.56 -22.92 -64.08
CA LEU A 644 32.48 -23.57 -63.35
C LEU A 644 32.77 -23.59 -61.84
N PHE A 645 33.99 -23.97 -61.43
CA PHE A 645 34.42 -24.08 -60.04
C PHE A 645 34.63 -22.72 -59.39
N LYS A 646 35.28 -21.75 -60.01
CA LYS A 646 35.46 -20.39 -59.46
C LYS A 646 34.13 -19.66 -59.40
N VAL A 647 33.26 -19.82 -60.38
CA VAL A 647 31.88 -19.32 -60.28
C VAL A 647 31.12 -20.09 -59.19
N SER A 648 31.25 -21.41 -59.12
CA SER A 648 30.61 -22.23 -58.07
C SER A 648 31.21 -21.99 -56.67
N GLU A 649 32.47 -21.59 -56.55
CA GLU A 649 33.17 -21.33 -55.30
C GLU A 649 32.92 -19.90 -54.82
N ALA A 650 32.99 -18.93 -55.74
CA ALA A 650 32.72 -17.53 -55.47
C ALA A 650 31.24 -17.31 -55.12
N VAL A 651 30.33 -18.05 -55.78
CA VAL A 651 28.89 -17.77 -55.75
C VAL A 651 28.09 -18.88 -55.05
N LYS A 652 28.57 -20.13 -55.06
CA LYS A 652 27.93 -21.32 -54.46
C LYS A 652 26.47 -21.49 -54.86
N PRO A 653 26.17 -21.75 -56.15
CA PRO A 653 24.82 -22.00 -56.63
C PRO A 653 24.31 -23.40 -56.29
N GLU A 654 22.98 -23.55 -56.19
CA GLU A 654 22.25 -24.81 -55.97
C GLU A 654 22.65 -25.85 -57.00
N TYR A 655 22.76 -25.39 -58.24
CA TYR A 655 23.44 -26.10 -59.28
C TYR A 655 24.17 -25.13 -60.19
N CYS A 656 25.29 -25.59 -60.72
CA CYS A 656 26.05 -24.89 -61.74
C CYS A 656 26.40 -25.95 -62.76
N ALA A 657 26.13 -25.73 -64.04
CA ALA A 657 26.51 -26.68 -65.06
C ALA A 657 27.14 -25.93 -66.22
N ILE A 658 28.16 -26.53 -66.82
CA ILE A 658 28.78 -25.99 -68.01
C ILE A 658 28.68 -27.01 -69.12
N TYR A 659 28.10 -26.59 -70.23
CA TYR A 659 28.03 -27.37 -71.46
C TYR A 659 29.13 -26.86 -72.38
N VAL A 660 29.95 -27.75 -72.90
CA VAL A 660 31.03 -27.40 -73.83
C VAL A 660 30.65 -27.89 -75.23
N LYS A 661 30.95 -27.07 -76.23
CA LYS A 661 30.72 -27.43 -77.64
C LYS A 661 31.88 -28.30 -78.13
N GLU A 662 31.63 -29.58 -78.33
CA GLU A 662 32.57 -30.52 -78.95
C GLU A 662 32.08 -30.84 -80.37
N LYS A 663 32.82 -30.38 -81.39
CA LYS A 663 32.43 -30.44 -82.81
C LYS A 663 31.07 -29.78 -83.05
N GLN A 664 30.00 -30.55 -83.26
CA GLN A 664 28.65 -30.06 -83.51
C GLN A 664 27.65 -30.38 -82.39
N LYS A 665 28.11 -30.90 -81.24
CA LYS A 665 27.24 -31.27 -80.10
C LYS A 665 27.61 -30.48 -78.84
N PHE A 666 26.62 -30.19 -78.00
CA PHE A 666 26.86 -29.66 -76.65
C PHE A 666 26.85 -30.81 -75.66
N ARG A 667 28.02 -31.12 -75.13
CA ARG A 667 28.15 -32.13 -74.09
C ARG A 667 28.17 -31.43 -72.74
N LEU A 668 27.41 -31.95 -71.79
CA LEU A 668 27.58 -31.55 -70.41
C LEU A 668 28.99 -31.93 -70.00
N LEU A 669 29.82 -30.92 -69.71
CA LEU A 669 31.16 -31.13 -69.21
C LEU A 669 31.06 -31.65 -67.78
N GLN A 670 30.38 -30.84 -66.96
CA GLN A 670 30.19 -31.10 -65.55
C GLN A 670 29.05 -30.23 -65.02
N GLY A 671 28.30 -30.79 -64.08
CA GLY A 671 27.32 -30.10 -63.27
C GLY A 671 27.64 -30.32 -61.80
N THR A 672 27.50 -29.28 -60.99
CA THR A 672 27.50 -29.34 -59.52
C THR A 672 26.06 -29.18 -59.04
N GLY A 673 25.67 -29.84 -57.95
CA GLY A 673 24.30 -29.79 -57.41
C GLY A 673 23.40 -30.93 -57.89
N LEU A 674 22.10 -30.88 -57.52
CA LEU A 674 21.03 -31.78 -58.02
C LEU A 674 20.67 -31.44 -59.47
N PHE A 675 21.69 -31.42 -60.33
CA PHE A 675 21.56 -31.21 -61.75
C PHE A 675 21.40 -32.58 -62.42
N GLU A 676 20.17 -33.06 -62.51
CA GLU A 676 19.83 -34.17 -63.40
C GLU A 676 20.03 -33.71 -64.84
N ALA A 677 21.17 -34.08 -65.39
CA ALA A 677 21.52 -33.83 -66.78
C ALA A 677 20.35 -34.35 -67.64
N PRO A 678 19.67 -33.50 -68.42
CA PRO A 678 18.77 -34.00 -69.43
C PRO A 678 19.64 -34.88 -70.33
N SER A 679 19.39 -36.19 -70.35
CA SER A 679 20.11 -37.18 -71.16
C SER A 679 19.94 -36.96 -72.67
N ILE A 680 19.41 -35.80 -73.08
CA ILE A 680 18.97 -35.45 -74.43
C ILE A 680 19.42 -34.01 -74.75
N LEU A 681 20.74 -33.82 -74.91
CA LEU A 681 21.30 -32.68 -75.66
C LEU A 681 22.42 -33.12 -76.62
N GLU A 682 22.37 -34.34 -77.17
CA GLU A 682 23.09 -34.64 -78.40
C GLU A 682 22.32 -34.10 -79.61
N PHE A 683 22.51 -32.83 -79.96
CA PHE A 683 22.02 -32.29 -81.24
C PHE A 683 23.20 -32.07 -82.18
N SER A 684 23.10 -32.50 -83.44
CA SER A 684 24.01 -32.05 -84.50
C SER A 684 23.55 -30.68 -85.00
N ALA A 685 24.33 -29.63 -84.71
CA ALA A 685 24.10 -28.32 -85.32
C ALA A 685 24.63 -28.32 -86.77
N GLU A 686 23.76 -28.54 -87.75
CA GLU A 686 23.99 -27.99 -89.10
C GLU A 686 23.42 -26.58 -89.14
N ASN A 687 24.32 -25.61 -89.36
CA ASN A 687 24.10 -24.18 -89.60
C ASN A 687 22.69 -23.63 -89.35
N ILE A 688 22.50 -22.96 -88.21
CA ILE A 688 21.82 -21.66 -88.00
C ILE A 688 21.99 -21.32 -86.50
N LEU A 689 22.77 -20.28 -86.19
CA LEU A 689 23.23 -19.95 -84.84
C LEU A 689 22.12 -19.44 -83.90
N GLU A 690 21.08 -18.76 -84.39
CA GLU A 690 20.01 -18.22 -83.50
C GLU A 690 18.88 -19.22 -83.17
N LYS A 691 18.46 -20.07 -84.13
CA LYS A 691 17.39 -21.06 -83.88
C LYS A 691 17.85 -22.19 -82.95
N THR A 692 19.16 -22.43 -82.86
CA THR A 692 19.75 -23.47 -82.03
C THR A 692 19.87 -23.01 -80.57
N GLU A 693 20.33 -21.78 -80.32
CA GLU A 693 20.37 -21.19 -78.97
C GLU A 693 18.95 -21.13 -78.36
N ASN A 694 17.96 -20.62 -79.09
CA ASN A 694 16.58 -20.53 -78.59
C ASN A 694 15.97 -21.89 -78.24
N LYS A 695 16.23 -22.93 -79.04
CA LYS A 695 15.75 -24.29 -78.76
C LYS A 695 16.45 -24.91 -77.54
N VAL A 696 17.76 -24.70 -77.38
CA VAL A 696 18.52 -25.18 -76.22
C VAL A 696 18.08 -24.45 -74.96
N THR A 697 17.94 -23.13 -75.02
CA THR A 697 17.44 -22.28 -73.93
C THR A 697 16.02 -22.70 -73.49
N GLN A 698 15.08 -22.86 -74.42
CA GLN A 698 13.71 -23.29 -74.08
C GLN A 698 13.69 -24.68 -73.44
N LYS A 699 14.53 -25.60 -73.89
CA LYS A 699 14.58 -26.97 -73.36
C LYS A 699 15.23 -27.03 -71.97
N ILE A 700 16.30 -26.27 -71.73
CA ILE A 700 16.91 -26.17 -70.40
C ILE A 700 15.94 -25.47 -69.43
N LEU A 701 15.28 -24.39 -69.85
CA LEU A 701 14.28 -23.71 -69.01
C LEU A 701 13.02 -24.57 -68.76
N SER A 702 12.72 -25.55 -69.63
CA SER A 702 11.60 -26.49 -69.39
C SER A 702 11.89 -27.51 -68.28
N VAL A 703 13.16 -27.79 -67.99
CA VAL A 703 13.60 -28.72 -66.93
C VAL A 703 14.05 -27.96 -65.68
N TYR A 704 14.71 -26.81 -65.88
CA TYR A 704 15.23 -25.91 -64.85
C TYR A 704 14.67 -24.50 -65.08
N PRO A 705 13.40 -24.24 -64.72
CA PRO A 705 12.73 -22.96 -65.00
C PRO A 705 13.35 -21.76 -64.29
N GLU A 706 14.16 -21.98 -63.25
CA GLU A 706 14.74 -20.94 -62.40
C GLU A 706 16.28 -20.93 -62.49
N CYS A 707 16.82 -20.98 -63.70
CA CYS A 707 18.25 -20.85 -63.99
C CYS A 707 18.57 -19.62 -64.84
N HIS A 708 19.81 -19.12 -64.74
CA HIS A 708 20.37 -18.12 -65.62
C HIS A 708 21.33 -18.78 -66.61
N LEU A 709 21.17 -18.43 -67.89
CA LEU A 709 21.94 -18.99 -68.99
C LEU A 709 22.92 -17.94 -69.50
N PHE A 710 24.22 -18.25 -69.43
CA PHE A 710 25.30 -17.39 -69.89
C PHE A 710 26.09 -18.09 -71.00
N TRP A 711 25.87 -17.67 -72.24
CA TRP A 711 26.58 -18.22 -73.39
C TRP A 711 28.05 -17.79 -73.39
N ILE A 712 28.96 -18.74 -73.62
CA ILE A 712 30.40 -18.52 -73.76
C ILE A 712 30.70 -18.49 -75.25
N ARG A 713 30.65 -17.30 -75.83
CA ARG A 713 30.81 -17.07 -77.26
C ARG A 713 31.69 -15.86 -77.55
N ARG A 714 32.38 -15.89 -78.69
CA ARG A 714 33.12 -14.76 -79.25
C ARG A 714 32.80 -14.69 -80.75
N ASN A 715 32.37 -13.53 -81.23
CA ASN A 715 31.84 -13.36 -82.59
C ASN A 715 30.72 -14.39 -82.88
N GLU A 716 30.81 -15.14 -83.98
CA GLU A 716 29.85 -16.19 -84.34
C GLU A 716 30.19 -17.58 -83.75
N GLN A 717 31.32 -17.72 -83.03
CA GLN A 717 31.78 -19.00 -82.50
C GLN A 717 31.39 -19.18 -81.03
N ILE A 718 30.61 -20.22 -80.76
CA ILE A 718 30.19 -20.64 -79.42
C ILE A 718 31.11 -21.75 -78.94
N TYR A 719 31.70 -21.57 -77.76
CA TYR A 719 32.59 -22.55 -77.14
C TYR A 719 31.90 -23.31 -76.01
N GLY A 720 30.89 -22.71 -75.37
CA GLY A 720 30.11 -23.36 -74.34
C GLY A 720 28.92 -22.54 -73.83
N LEU A 721 28.21 -23.07 -72.84
CA LEU A 721 27.09 -22.47 -72.15
C LEU A 721 27.23 -22.74 -70.65
N LEU A 722 27.27 -21.68 -69.84
CA LEU A 722 27.21 -21.76 -68.39
C LEU A 722 25.76 -21.61 -67.94
N VAL A 723 25.25 -22.65 -67.29
CA VAL A 723 23.94 -22.70 -66.64
C VAL A 723 24.15 -22.50 -65.15
N LEU A 724 23.59 -21.41 -64.63
CA LEU A 724 23.75 -21.03 -63.24
C LEU A 724 22.40 -21.06 -62.54
N GLY A 725 22.22 -22.01 -61.63
CA GLY A 725 21.08 -22.05 -60.72
C GLY A 725 21.15 -20.96 -59.66
N ARG A 726 20.15 -20.93 -58.78
CA ARG A 726 20.06 -19.94 -57.71
C ARG A 726 21.24 -20.08 -56.73
N PRO A 727 21.73 -18.99 -56.13
CA PRO A 727 22.79 -19.06 -55.11
C PRO A 727 22.28 -19.74 -53.81
N LEU A 728 22.99 -20.74 -53.26
CA LEU A 728 22.63 -21.49 -52.03
C LEU A 728 22.64 -20.65 -50.76
N HIS A 729 23.41 -19.55 -50.73
CA HIS A 729 23.67 -18.77 -49.51
C HIS A 729 23.42 -17.25 -49.66
N TYR A 730 22.95 -16.78 -50.82
CA TYR A 730 22.77 -15.36 -51.11
C TYR A 730 21.37 -15.06 -51.70
N ARG A 731 20.89 -13.82 -51.62
CA ARG A 731 19.73 -13.37 -52.41
C ARG A 731 20.02 -13.50 -53.92
N ALA A 732 18.97 -13.57 -54.73
CA ALA A 732 19.02 -13.63 -56.20
C ALA A 732 20.08 -12.69 -56.82
N TYR A 733 20.67 -13.10 -57.95
CA TYR A 733 21.69 -12.32 -58.64
C TYR A 733 21.17 -10.93 -58.97
N SER A 734 21.92 -9.89 -58.58
CA SER A 734 21.60 -8.52 -58.98
C SER A 734 21.96 -8.30 -60.45
N ALA A 735 21.43 -7.24 -61.06
CA ALA A 735 21.78 -6.87 -62.44
C ALA A 735 23.30 -6.71 -62.64
N GLU A 736 24.00 -6.16 -61.64
CA GLU A 736 25.46 -6.02 -61.64
C GLU A 736 26.20 -7.37 -61.54
N ASP A 737 25.62 -8.36 -60.86
CA ASP A 737 26.20 -9.71 -60.82
C ASP A 737 26.05 -10.38 -62.19
N ILE A 738 24.88 -10.23 -62.83
CA ILE A 738 24.61 -10.70 -64.18
C ILE A 738 25.60 -10.07 -65.18
N GLU A 739 25.86 -8.76 -65.09
CA GLU A 739 26.85 -8.08 -65.92
C GLU A 739 28.28 -8.62 -65.70
N VAL A 740 28.67 -8.90 -64.45
CA VAL A 740 29.97 -9.52 -64.15
C VAL A 740 30.05 -10.93 -64.74
N PHE A 741 29.00 -11.75 -64.65
CA PHE A 741 28.99 -13.07 -65.26
C PHE A 741 29.00 -13.02 -66.79
N GLN A 742 28.29 -12.07 -67.42
CA GLN A 742 28.35 -11.85 -68.86
C GLN A 742 29.74 -11.41 -69.33
N SER A 743 30.36 -10.47 -68.60
CA SER A 743 31.74 -10.07 -68.87
C SER A 743 32.72 -11.23 -68.67
N LEU A 744 32.47 -12.09 -67.68
CA LEU A 744 33.29 -13.26 -67.38
C LEU A 744 33.17 -14.33 -68.46
N THR A 745 31.97 -14.65 -68.96
CA THR A 745 31.79 -15.62 -70.05
C THR A 745 32.33 -15.09 -71.38
N ALA A 746 32.24 -13.77 -71.62
CA ALA A 746 32.89 -13.15 -72.77
C ALA A 746 34.42 -13.28 -72.70
N GLN A 747 35.04 -12.99 -71.54
CA GLN A 747 36.48 -13.18 -71.35
C GLN A 747 36.89 -14.66 -71.31
N ALA A 748 36.02 -15.55 -70.86
CA ALA A 748 36.23 -17.00 -70.93
C ALA A 748 36.29 -17.49 -72.37
N ALA A 749 35.49 -16.93 -73.28
CA ALA A 749 35.57 -17.26 -74.70
C ALA A 749 36.91 -16.83 -75.32
N ILE A 750 37.38 -15.61 -75.00
CA ILE A 750 38.73 -15.12 -75.36
C ILE A 750 39.82 -16.02 -74.79
N ALA A 751 39.61 -16.45 -73.55
CA ALA A 751 40.54 -17.26 -72.83
C ALA A 751 40.58 -18.70 -73.33
N VAL A 752 39.48 -19.36 -73.66
CA VAL A 752 39.45 -20.73 -74.24
C VAL A 752 40.24 -20.76 -75.55
N GLU A 753 40.06 -19.73 -76.37
CA GLU A 753 40.86 -19.49 -77.55
C GLU A 753 42.36 -19.36 -77.20
N ASN A 754 42.69 -18.60 -76.16
CA ASN A 754 44.04 -18.52 -75.60
C ASN A 754 44.51 -19.81 -74.90
N ASN A 755 43.65 -20.64 -74.32
CA ASN A 755 43.98 -21.87 -73.62
C ASN A 755 44.40 -22.95 -74.62
N LEU A 756 43.76 -23.03 -75.78
CA LEU A 756 44.32 -23.79 -76.90
C LEU A 756 45.79 -23.39 -77.21
N TYR A 757 46.16 -22.13 -76.95
CA TYR A 757 47.54 -21.64 -77.01
C TYR A 757 48.37 -21.92 -75.73
N ILE A 758 47.75 -22.05 -74.56
CA ILE A 758 48.35 -21.86 -73.23
C ILE A 758 48.45 -23.28 -72.56
N GLU A 759 47.72 -24.34 -72.97
CA GLU A 759 47.77 -25.78 -72.53
C GLU A 759 49.14 -26.42 -72.82
N LYS A 760 49.80 -25.88 -73.84
CA LYS A 760 51.24 -26.02 -74.11
C LYS A 760 52.14 -25.69 -72.91
N THR A 761 51.62 -25.02 -71.89
CA THR A 761 52.45 -24.18 -71.04
C THR A 761 52.15 -24.28 -69.55
N LYS A 762 51.60 -25.37 -68.97
CA LYS A 762 51.69 -25.81 -67.53
C LYS A 762 50.33 -26.22 -66.93
N LYS A 763 50.06 -27.39 -66.32
CA LYS A 763 50.84 -28.43 -65.60
C LYS A 763 51.54 -28.04 -64.28
N LEU A 764 51.62 -26.78 -63.88
CA LEU A 764 52.61 -26.33 -62.87
C LEU A 764 52.03 -25.69 -61.60
N ILE A 765 50.73 -25.52 -61.47
CA ILE A 765 50.16 -24.72 -60.36
C ILE A 765 49.07 -25.52 -59.61
N MET A 766 49.16 -26.85 -59.64
CA MET A 766 48.18 -27.77 -59.04
C MET A 766 48.57 -28.27 -57.64
N ARG A 767 49.60 -27.70 -57.01
CA ARG A 767 50.21 -28.25 -55.79
C ARG A 767 49.73 -27.65 -54.46
N VAL A 768 48.80 -26.70 -54.40
CA VAL A 768 48.69 -25.86 -53.18
C VAL A 768 47.36 -25.97 -52.41
N THR A 769 46.25 -26.44 -52.98
CA THR A 769 44.91 -26.30 -52.36
C THR A 769 44.30 -27.60 -51.81
N GLU A 770 45.10 -28.52 -51.27
CA GLU A 770 44.59 -29.72 -50.57
C GLU A 770 44.46 -29.54 -49.04
N ALA A 771 44.95 -28.44 -48.47
CA ALA A 771 44.97 -28.24 -47.01
C ALA A 771 43.65 -27.70 -46.40
N GLU A 772 42.75 -27.11 -47.20
CA GLU A 772 41.62 -26.31 -46.67
C GLU A 772 40.33 -27.10 -46.36
N THR A 773 40.19 -28.33 -46.84
CA THR A 773 38.94 -29.11 -46.72
C THR A 773 38.75 -29.78 -45.37
N ARG A 774 39.82 -29.91 -44.55
CA ARG A 774 39.79 -30.64 -43.27
C ARG A 774 39.15 -29.86 -42.11
N GLU A 775 39.14 -28.53 -42.12
CA GLU A 775 38.58 -27.71 -41.01
C GLU A 775 37.05 -27.60 -41.01
N LYS A 776 36.39 -27.64 -42.18
CA LYS A 776 34.92 -27.46 -42.27
C LYS A 776 34.13 -28.55 -41.56
N TYR A 777 34.67 -29.76 -41.47
CA TYR A 777 33.97 -30.92 -40.93
C TYR A 777 33.85 -30.90 -39.38
N LEU A 778 34.76 -30.19 -38.68
CA LEU A 778 34.74 -30.07 -37.22
C LEU A 778 33.71 -29.04 -36.71
N ALA A 779 33.44 -27.99 -37.50
CA ALA A 779 32.54 -26.90 -37.11
C ALA A 779 31.04 -27.27 -37.16
N GLU A 780 30.64 -28.21 -38.00
CA GLU A 780 29.24 -28.66 -38.08
C GLU A 780 28.84 -29.52 -36.87
N LEU A 781 29.79 -30.30 -36.32
CA LEU A 781 29.56 -31.16 -35.16
C LEU A 781 29.36 -30.35 -33.87
N GLU A 782 30.06 -29.21 -33.71
CA GLU A 782 29.90 -28.31 -32.54
C GLU A 782 28.55 -27.55 -32.55
N LYS A 783 28.07 -27.15 -33.73
CA LYS A 783 26.80 -26.43 -33.90
C LYS A 783 25.58 -27.27 -33.50
N ALA A 784 25.60 -28.55 -33.83
CA ALA A 784 24.54 -29.48 -33.44
C ALA A 784 24.50 -29.67 -31.91
N ASN A 785 25.67 -29.82 -31.27
CA ASN A 785 25.78 -29.96 -29.81
C ASN A 785 25.35 -28.71 -29.04
N GLN A 786 25.66 -27.50 -29.53
CA GLN A 786 25.21 -26.27 -28.88
C GLN A 786 23.69 -26.08 -28.95
N LYS A 787 23.07 -26.38 -30.10
CA LYS A 787 21.61 -26.25 -30.27
C LYS A 787 20.83 -27.17 -29.32
N LEU A 788 21.36 -28.37 -29.09
CA LEU A 788 20.82 -29.36 -28.15
C LEU A 788 20.98 -28.88 -26.68
N LYS A 789 22.09 -28.20 -26.36
CA LYS A 789 22.35 -27.62 -25.04
C LYS A 789 21.39 -26.46 -24.71
N THR A 790 21.07 -25.60 -25.68
CA THR A 790 20.12 -24.48 -25.50
C THR A 790 18.69 -24.96 -25.28
N LYS A 791 18.24 -25.94 -26.06
CA LYS A 791 16.92 -26.58 -25.89
C LYS A 791 16.77 -27.25 -24.52
N ASN A 792 17.80 -27.93 -24.03
CA ASN A 792 17.82 -28.50 -22.69
C ASN A 792 17.78 -27.42 -21.58
N LYS A 793 18.35 -26.23 -21.82
CA LYS A 793 18.33 -25.12 -20.86
C LYS A 793 16.94 -24.46 -20.78
N GLU A 794 16.26 -24.26 -21.91
CA GLU A 794 14.88 -23.76 -21.96
C GLU A 794 13.90 -24.71 -21.29
N LEU A 795 14.03 -26.02 -21.57
CA LEU A 795 13.18 -27.03 -20.97
C LEU A 795 13.34 -27.09 -19.45
N ARG A 796 14.58 -26.97 -18.94
CA ARG A 796 14.84 -26.88 -17.49
C ARG A 796 14.27 -25.62 -16.85
N LYS A 797 14.23 -24.50 -17.57
CA LYS A 797 13.66 -23.24 -17.06
C LYS A 797 12.13 -23.35 -16.93
N LEU A 798 11.45 -23.78 -18.00
CA LEU A 798 10.00 -24.03 -17.96
C LEU A 798 9.60 -25.05 -16.89
N TYR A 799 10.41 -26.09 -16.68
CA TYR A 799 10.17 -27.07 -15.64
C TYR A 799 10.26 -26.46 -14.23
N ARG A 800 11.23 -25.57 -13.98
CA ARG A 800 11.33 -24.84 -12.69
C ARG A 800 10.19 -23.86 -12.50
N ASP A 801 9.83 -23.11 -13.54
CA ASP A 801 8.76 -22.13 -13.47
C ASP A 801 7.43 -22.83 -13.15
N LEU A 802 7.16 -23.98 -13.80
CA LEU A 802 6.01 -24.82 -13.49
C LEU A 802 6.05 -25.37 -12.05
N GLN A 803 7.22 -25.84 -11.58
CA GLN A 803 7.39 -26.30 -10.19
C GLN A 803 7.12 -25.17 -9.17
N ASN A 804 7.57 -23.95 -9.45
CA ASN A 804 7.39 -22.81 -8.56
C ASN A 804 5.92 -22.37 -8.49
N THR A 805 5.24 -22.28 -9.63
CA THR A 805 3.80 -21.95 -9.67
C THR A 805 2.97 -23.04 -8.99
N GLN A 806 3.32 -24.31 -9.18
CA GLN A 806 2.67 -25.41 -8.47
C GLN A 806 2.89 -25.31 -6.94
N GLY A 807 4.10 -24.93 -6.50
CA GLY A 807 4.40 -24.67 -5.09
C GLY A 807 3.55 -23.55 -4.49
N GLN A 808 3.40 -22.44 -5.20
CA GLN A 808 2.57 -21.30 -4.78
C GLN A 808 1.08 -21.66 -4.66
N LEU A 809 0.55 -22.45 -5.60
CA LEU A 809 -0.85 -22.91 -5.55
C LEU A 809 -1.11 -23.85 -4.37
N VAL A 810 -0.16 -24.74 -4.06
CA VAL A 810 -0.23 -25.61 -2.87
C VAL A 810 -0.20 -24.77 -1.59
N GLN A 811 0.63 -23.72 -1.53
CA GLN A 811 0.72 -22.83 -0.37
C GLN A 811 -0.57 -22.01 -0.20
N SER A 812 -1.18 -21.52 -1.29
CA SER A 812 -2.44 -20.79 -1.25
C SER A 812 -3.60 -21.65 -0.73
N GLU A 813 -3.68 -22.92 -1.16
CA GLU A 813 -4.72 -23.85 -0.65
C GLU A 813 -4.52 -24.20 0.82
N LYS A 814 -3.26 -24.36 1.26
CA LYS A 814 -2.93 -24.55 2.69
C LYS A 814 -3.43 -23.37 3.52
N MET A 815 -3.22 -22.14 3.05
CA MET A 815 -3.71 -20.94 3.74
C MET A 815 -5.24 -20.86 3.78
N ALA A 816 -5.93 -21.30 2.72
CA ALA A 816 -7.39 -21.36 2.71
C ALA A 816 -7.95 -22.38 3.72
N SER A 817 -7.36 -23.58 3.80
CA SER A 817 -7.72 -24.59 4.81
C SER A 817 -7.40 -24.14 6.24
N LEU A 818 -6.28 -23.43 6.41
CA LEU A 818 -5.91 -22.82 7.69
C LEU A 818 -6.91 -21.75 8.12
N GLY A 819 -7.33 -20.86 7.20
CA GLY A 819 -8.33 -19.83 7.48
C GLY A 819 -9.68 -20.38 7.96
N GLN A 820 -10.12 -21.52 7.42
CA GLN A 820 -11.36 -22.19 7.86
C GLN A 820 -11.20 -22.85 9.24
N LEU A 821 -10.02 -23.37 9.58
CA LEU A 821 -9.71 -23.93 10.90
C LEU A 821 -9.55 -22.84 11.97
N VAL A 822 -8.93 -21.70 11.63
CA VAL A 822 -8.69 -20.58 12.56
C VAL A 822 -10.01 -20.05 13.13
N ALA A 823 -11.08 -19.98 12.33
CA ALA A 823 -12.40 -19.57 12.82
C ALA A 823 -13.00 -20.53 13.86
N GLY A 824 -12.87 -21.85 13.66
CA GLY A 824 -13.36 -22.86 14.60
C GLY A 824 -12.50 -22.96 15.87
N VAL A 825 -11.17 -22.83 15.73
CA VAL A 825 -10.22 -22.82 16.86
C VAL A 825 -10.39 -21.55 17.69
N ALA A 826 -10.62 -20.39 17.07
CA ALA A 826 -10.95 -19.17 17.79
C ALA A 826 -12.21 -19.35 18.65
N HIS A 827 -13.25 -19.99 18.10
CA HIS A 827 -14.48 -20.27 18.85
C HIS A 827 -14.25 -21.26 20.01
N GLU A 828 -13.47 -22.33 19.80
CA GLU A 828 -13.15 -23.32 20.84
C GLU A 828 -12.16 -22.81 21.90
N LEU A 829 -11.33 -21.81 21.60
CA LEU A 829 -10.50 -21.09 22.58
C LEU A 829 -11.32 -20.09 23.37
N ASN A 830 -12.20 -19.34 22.69
CA ASN A 830 -13.00 -18.31 23.32
C ASN A 830 -13.94 -18.89 24.37
N ASN A 831 -14.48 -20.10 24.15
CA ASN A 831 -15.39 -20.74 25.10
C ASN A 831 -14.78 -20.94 26.51
N PRO A 832 -13.71 -21.75 26.71
CA PRO A 832 -13.11 -21.91 28.03
C PRO A 832 -12.54 -20.59 28.57
N ILE A 833 -12.03 -19.68 27.73
CA ILE A 833 -11.54 -18.37 28.18
C ILE A 833 -12.66 -17.51 28.76
N SER A 834 -13.85 -17.49 28.13
CA SER A 834 -15.01 -16.76 28.63
C SER A 834 -15.50 -17.30 29.97
N PHE A 835 -15.54 -18.63 30.15
CA PHE A 835 -15.91 -19.22 31.45
C PHE A 835 -14.84 -18.97 32.51
N ILE A 836 -13.55 -19.02 32.15
CA ILE A 836 -12.46 -18.66 33.06
C ILE A 836 -12.61 -17.21 33.53
N TYR A 837 -12.87 -16.30 32.60
CA TYR A 837 -13.04 -14.89 32.90
C TYR A 837 -14.26 -14.62 33.81
N ALA A 838 -15.40 -15.24 33.51
CA ALA A 838 -16.60 -15.13 34.34
C ALA A 838 -16.35 -15.69 35.75
N ASN A 839 -15.73 -16.87 35.87
CA ASN A 839 -15.44 -17.50 37.15
C ASN A 839 -14.41 -16.70 37.96
N MET A 840 -13.43 -16.05 37.31
CA MET A 840 -12.46 -15.17 38.00
C MET A 840 -13.12 -13.91 38.55
N LYS A 841 -14.11 -13.35 37.86
CA LYS A 841 -14.89 -12.20 38.36
C LYS A 841 -15.74 -12.56 39.57
N GLU A 842 -16.33 -13.76 39.60
CA GLU A 842 -17.04 -14.23 40.81
C GLU A 842 -16.09 -14.58 41.96
N LEU A 843 -14.91 -15.14 41.66
CA LEU A 843 -13.87 -15.34 42.67
C LEU A 843 -13.41 -14.01 43.30
N GLU A 844 -13.31 -12.93 42.52
CA GLU A 844 -13.02 -11.59 43.03
C GLU A 844 -14.09 -11.15 44.05
N ASN A 845 -15.39 -11.30 43.72
CA ASN A 845 -16.49 -11.01 44.64
C ASN A 845 -16.39 -11.84 45.94
N TYR A 846 -16.04 -13.13 45.84
CA TYR A 846 -15.88 -14.00 47.01
C TYR A 846 -14.69 -13.60 47.87
N THR A 847 -13.56 -13.23 47.25
CA THR A 847 -12.40 -12.73 47.99
C THR A 847 -12.67 -11.42 48.69
N GLN A 848 -13.50 -10.55 48.10
CA GLN A 848 -13.95 -9.32 48.75
C GLN A 848 -14.83 -9.61 49.97
N ALA A 849 -15.80 -10.53 49.86
CA ALA A 849 -16.63 -10.97 50.99
C ALA A 849 -15.80 -11.56 52.14
N ILE A 850 -14.80 -12.39 51.81
CA ILE A 850 -13.87 -12.95 52.80
C ILE A 850 -12.98 -11.86 53.42
N SER A 851 -12.51 -10.89 52.64
CA SER A 851 -11.71 -9.76 53.13
C SER A 851 -12.49 -8.86 54.10
N GLU A 852 -13.77 -8.61 53.82
CA GLU A 852 -14.68 -7.89 54.72
C GLU A 852 -14.91 -8.66 56.03
N LEU A 853 -15.09 -9.99 55.96
CA LEU A 853 -15.21 -10.83 57.14
C LEU A 853 -13.92 -10.83 57.99
N ILE A 854 -12.75 -10.97 57.36
CA ILE A 854 -11.45 -10.90 58.04
C ILE A 854 -11.25 -9.53 58.69
N SER A 855 -11.69 -8.46 58.02
CA SER A 855 -11.62 -7.09 58.54
C SER A 855 -12.53 -6.89 59.76
N LEU A 856 -13.73 -7.49 59.76
CA LEU A 856 -14.61 -7.52 60.94
C LEU A 856 -13.93 -8.23 62.12
N ILE A 857 -13.40 -9.44 61.88
CA ILE A 857 -12.70 -10.23 62.91
C ILE A 857 -11.50 -9.47 63.47
N LYS A 858 -10.72 -8.77 62.64
CA LYS A 858 -9.57 -7.96 63.06
C LYS A 858 -9.95 -6.71 63.88
N ARG A 859 -11.17 -6.19 63.72
CA ARG A 859 -11.66 -5.03 64.47
C ARG A 859 -12.24 -5.39 65.83
N SER A 860 -12.52 -6.68 66.07
CA SER A 860 -12.97 -7.17 67.37
C SER A 860 -11.80 -7.23 68.37
N PRO A 861 -11.90 -6.63 69.57
CA PRO A 861 -10.82 -6.64 70.55
C PRO A 861 -10.58 -8.04 71.12
N GLU A 862 -9.31 -8.47 71.19
CA GLU A 862 -8.87 -9.77 71.78
C GLU A 862 -9.14 -9.89 73.29
N THR A 863 -9.62 -8.85 73.96
CA THR A 863 -9.80 -8.82 75.39
C THR A 863 -11.27 -8.92 75.80
N ALA A 864 -11.59 -10.08 76.40
CA ALA A 864 -12.71 -10.35 77.29
C ALA A 864 -14.11 -10.50 76.66
N GLY A 865 -14.43 -11.72 76.23
CA GLY A 865 -15.73 -12.37 76.48
C GLY A 865 -17.01 -11.73 75.93
N GLU A 866 -16.93 -10.69 75.10
CA GLU A 866 -18.06 -10.18 74.32
C GLU A 866 -18.05 -10.84 72.94
N ASP A 867 -19.17 -11.50 72.62
CA ASP A 867 -19.40 -12.17 71.35
C ASP A 867 -19.18 -11.21 70.18
N ILE A 868 -18.63 -11.72 69.07
CA ILE A 868 -18.66 -11.05 67.76
C ILE A 868 -20.07 -10.46 67.59
N PRO A 869 -20.25 -9.17 67.23
CA PRO A 869 -21.58 -8.58 67.09
C PRO A 869 -22.43 -9.45 66.16
N VAL A 870 -23.30 -10.28 66.76
CA VAL A 870 -24.01 -11.35 66.05
C VAL A 870 -24.83 -10.76 64.92
N GLU A 871 -25.37 -9.55 65.12
CA GLU A 871 -26.10 -8.81 64.11
C GLU A 871 -25.25 -8.37 62.91
N GLU A 872 -24.00 -7.97 63.12
CA GLU A 872 -23.13 -7.46 62.05
C GLU A 872 -22.54 -8.61 61.23
N PHE A 873 -22.20 -9.71 61.91
CA PHE A 873 -21.86 -10.98 61.26
C PHE A 873 -23.05 -11.55 60.47
N GLN A 874 -24.27 -11.53 61.03
CA GLN A 874 -25.47 -11.98 60.32
C GLN A 874 -25.77 -11.11 59.09
N LYS A 875 -25.60 -9.78 59.17
CA LYS A 875 -25.76 -8.89 58.01
C LYS A 875 -24.78 -9.19 56.88
N ILE A 876 -23.51 -9.42 57.21
CA ILE A 876 -22.50 -9.80 56.20
C ILE A 876 -22.79 -11.19 55.67
N ARG A 877 -23.16 -12.14 56.55
CA ARG A 877 -23.50 -13.51 56.19
C ARG A 877 -24.67 -13.59 55.21
N ASP A 878 -25.75 -12.85 55.49
CA ASP A 878 -26.97 -12.84 54.68
C ASP A 878 -26.79 -12.02 53.39
N ARG A 879 -25.91 -11.01 53.39
CA ARG A 879 -25.58 -10.21 52.19
C ARG A 879 -24.87 -11.04 51.12
N TYR A 880 -23.94 -11.89 51.52
CA TYR A 880 -23.06 -12.62 50.60
C TYR A 880 -23.35 -14.13 50.50
N ASP A 881 -24.29 -14.66 51.28
CA ASP A 881 -24.62 -16.10 51.36
C ASP A 881 -23.35 -16.97 51.50
N PHE A 882 -22.70 -16.88 52.65
CA PHE A 882 -21.42 -17.56 52.87
C PHE A 882 -21.52 -19.09 52.77
N ASP A 883 -22.69 -19.66 53.06
CA ASP A 883 -22.92 -21.10 52.89
C ASP A 883 -22.81 -21.47 51.40
N PHE A 884 -23.33 -20.63 50.49
CA PHE A 884 -23.14 -20.79 49.05
C PHE A 884 -21.68 -20.62 48.64
N ILE A 885 -21.01 -19.54 49.07
CA ILE A 885 -19.60 -19.25 48.73
C ILE A 885 -18.67 -20.40 49.14
N GLN A 886 -18.85 -20.94 50.35
CA GLN A 886 -18.01 -22.03 50.86
C GLN A 886 -18.09 -23.30 49.99
N HIS A 887 -19.24 -23.56 49.39
CA HIS A 887 -19.44 -24.72 48.52
C HIS A 887 -19.00 -24.43 47.07
N ASP A 888 -19.22 -23.21 46.56
CA ASP A 888 -19.03 -22.88 45.15
C ASP A 888 -17.57 -22.52 44.80
N ILE A 889 -16.81 -21.93 45.73
CA ILE A 889 -15.44 -21.47 45.49
C ILE A 889 -14.50 -22.59 44.99
N LEU A 890 -14.66 -23.81 45.51
CA LEU A 890 -13.89 -24.98 45.07
C LEU A 890 -14.32 -25.47 43.69
N GLY A 891 -15.60 -25.29 43.33
CA GLY A 891 -16.15 -25.57 42.01
C GLY A 891 -15.54 -24.64 40.96
N LEU A 892 -15.62 -23.32 41.19
CA LEU A 892 -15.06 -22.30 40.29
C LEU A 892 -13.55 -22.48 40.04
N ILE A 893 -12.79 -22.82 41.08
CA ILE A 893 -11.35 -23.09 40.94
C ILE A 893 -11.09 -24.34 40.08
N ARG A 894 -11.87 -25.42 40.25
CA ARG A 894 -11.73 -26.63 39.42
C ARG A 894 -12.09 -26.36 37.97
N GLU A 895 -13.20 -25.67 37.72
CA GLU A 895 -13.62 -25.29 36.36
C GLU A 895 -12.60 -24.40 35.66
N ASN A 896 -11.95 -23.48 36.40
CA ASN A 896 -10.86 -22.66 35.89
C ASN A 896 -9.64 -23.50 35.48
N ILE A 897 -9.27 -24.51 36.28
CA ILE A 897 -8.18 -25.44 35.98
C ILE A 897 -8.51 -26.26 34.74
N GLU A 898 -9.73 -26.80 34.66
CA GLU A 898 -10.20 -27.57 33.50
C GLU A 898 -10.24 -26.73 32.21
N GLY A 899 -10.77 -25.51 32.29
CA GLY A 899 -10.76 -24.55 31.19
C GLY A 899 -9.33 -24.25 30.70
N SER A 900 -8.40 -24.05 31.65
CA SER A 900 -6.99 -23.77 31.34
C SER A 900 -6.28 -24.96 30.69
N GLN A 901 -6.57 -26.19 31.15
CA GLN A 901 -6.08 -27.42 30.54
C GLN A 901 -6.61 -27.56 29.11
N ARG A 902 -7.89 -27.27 28.88
CA ARG A 902 -8.49 -27.31 27.54
C ARG A 902 -7.87 -26.30 26.59
N VAL A 903 -7.60 -25.07 27.04
CA VAL A 903 -6.86 -24.07 26.24
C VAL A 903 -5.48 -24.60 25.86
N LYS A 904 -4.75 -25.17 26.83
CA LYS A 904 -3.43 -25.77 26.59
C LYS A 904 -3.49 -26.89 25.56
N GLU A 905 -4.47 -27.78 25.65
CA GLU A 905 -4.67 -28.85 24.66
C GLU A 905 -4.95 -28.30 23.27
N VAL A 906 -5.87 -27.33 23.13
CA VAL A 906 -6.18 -26.71 21.83
C VAL A 906 -4.95 -26.04 21.22
N VAL A 907 -4.19 -25.27 22.00
CA VAL A 907 -2.96 -24.60 21.54
C VAL A 907 -1.87 -25.63 21.17
N GLN A 908 -1.69 -26.68 21.97
CA GLN A 908 -0.70 -27.72 21.69
C GLN A 908 -1.05 -28.49 20.40
N ASN A 909 -2.32 -28.77 20.17
CA ASN A 909 -2.79 -29.44 18.95
C ASN A 909 -2.69 -28.54 17.72
N LEU A 910 -3.03 -27.26 17.85
CA LEU A 910 -2.81 -26.26 16.80
C LEU A 910 -1.32 -26.14 16.47
N ARG A 911 -0.46 -26.12 17.48
CA ARG A 911 0.99 -26.06 17.31
C ARG A 911 1.54 -27.32 16.63
N ASN A 912 1.07 -28.51 17.02
CA ASN A 912 1.44 -29.78 16.38
C ASN A 912 0.98 -29.83 14.92
N PHE A 913 -0.20 -29.28 14.61
CA PHE A 913 -0.68 -29.12 13.24
C PHE A 913 0.11 -28.06 12.47
N SER A 914 0.43 -26.91 13.06
CA SER A 914 1.17 -25.80 12.42
C SER A 914 2.64 -26.12 12.09
N ARG A 915 3.21 -27.19 12.66
CA ARG A 915 4.54 -27.72 12.31
C ARG A 915 4.62 -28.36 10.91
N LEU A 916 3.82 -27.85 9.98
CA LEU A 916 3.68 -28.27 8.58
C LEU A 916 4.88 -27.93 7.69
N ASP A 917 5.86 -27.16 8.17
CA ASP A 917 7.03 -26.71 7.41
C ASP A 917 8.34 -27.46 7.74
N GLU A 918 8.29 -28.55 8.52
CA GLU A 918 9.46 -29.41 8.62
C GLU A 918 9.70 -30.16 7.31
N ALA A 919 10.68 -29.69 6.53
CA ALA A 919 11.13 -30.33 5.29
C ALA A 919 11.74 -31.74 5.47
N ALA A 920 11.76 -32.27 6.70
CA ALA A 920 12.42 -33.52 7.05
C ALA A 920 11.45 -34.72 7.02
N LEU A 921 11.92 -35.84 6.45
CA LEU A 921 11.28 -37.15 6.60
C LEU A 921 11.46 -37.63 8.04
N LYS A 922 10.36 -37.98 8.71
CA LYS A 922 10.37 -38.51 10.07
C LYS A 922 9.62 -39.83 10.14
N LYS A 923 10.05 -40.71 11.02
CA LYS A 923 9.30 -41.93 11.33
C LYS A 923 8.17 -41.54 12.28
N VAL A 924 6.93 -41.62 11.80
CA VAL A 924 5.75 -41.10 12.49
C VAL A 924 4.70 -42.18 12.65
N ASP A 925 3.99 -42.14 13.77
CA ASP A 925 2.78 -42.92 13.98
C ASP A 925 1.59 -42.28 13.23
N ILE A 926 0.96 -43.06 12.36
CA ILE A 926 -0.17 -42.59 11.56
C ILE A 926 -1.42 -42.39 12.41
N HIS A 927 -1.56 -43.12 13.51
CA HIS A 927 -2.70 -42.97 14.42
C HIS A 927 -2.71 -41.58 15.05
N GLU A 928 -1.55 -41.07 15.49
CA GLU A 928 -1.43 -39.70 16.01
C GLU A 928 -1.88 -38.64 14.99
N GLY A 929 -1.55 -38.85 13.71
CA GLY A 929 -1.96 -37.95 12.63
C GLY A 929 -3.48 -37.96 12.40
N LEU A 930 -4.09 -39.15 12.40
CA LEU A 930 -5.55 -39.29 12.27
C LEU A 930 -6.29 -38.67 13.47
N ASP A 931 -5.84 -38.96 14.68
CA ASP A 931 -6.46 -38.47 15.91
C ASP A 931 -6.35 -36.95 16.04
N SER A 932 -5.17 -36.38 15.76
CA SER A 932 -4.95 -34.94 15.78
C SER A 932 -5.86 -34.24 14.77
N THR A 933 -6.03 -34.83 13.58
CA THR A 933 -6.90 -34.27 12.52
C THR A 933 -8.38 -34.30 12.93
N LEU A 934 -8.85 -35.40 13.52
CA LEU A 934 -10.22 -35.52 14.02
C LEU A 934 -10.50 -34.55 15.16
N LEU A 935 -9.54 -34.36 16.06
CA LEU A 935 -9.68 -33.47 17.20
C LEU A 935 -9.84 -32.01 16.76
N LEU A 936 -9.13 -31.58 15.71
CA LEU A 936 -9.31 -30.25 15.11
C LEU A 936 -10.69 -30.08 14.45
N LEU A 937 -11.24 -31.17 13.92
CA LEU A 937 -12.57 -31.19 13.31
C LEU A 937 -13.70 -31.50 14.31
N ASN A 938 -13.39 -31.57 15.60
CA ASN A 938 -14.34 -32.02 16.60
C ASN A 938 -15.63 -31.17 16.63
N HIS A 939 -15.55 -29.86 16.41
CA HIS A 939 -16.73 -28.99 16.36
C HIS A 939 -17.68 -29.35 15.19
N GLU A 940 -17.16 -29.79 14.05
CA GLU A 940 -17.94 -30.21 12.87
C GLU A 940 -18.53 -31.62 13.01
N LEU A 941 -17.96 -32.41 13.92
CA LEU A 941 -18.36 -33.79 14.23
C LEU A 941 -19.34 -33.86 15.41
N LYS A 942 -19.12 -33.07 16.46
CA LYS A 942 -19.85 -33.14 17.73
C LYS A 942 -21.34 -32.94 17.51
N ASN A 943 -22.15 -33.82 18.12
CA ASN A 943 -23.61 -33.87 18.01
C ASN A 943 -24.18 -34.21 16.62
N ARG A 944 -23.31 -34.50 15.62
CA ARG A 944 -23.72 -34.73 14.24
C ARG A 944 -23.19 -36.05 13.65
N ILE A 945 -21.89 -36.33 13.76
CA ILE A 945 -21.26 -37.49 13.11
C ILE A 945 -20.57 -38.36 14.17
N GLU A 946 -20.87 -39.65 14.17
CA GLU A 946 -20.19 -40.63 15.01
C GLU A 946 -18.98 -41.23 14.29
N VAL A 947 -17.81 -41.23 14.94
CA VAL A 947 -16.55 -41.72 14.35
C VAL A 947 -16.17 -43.07 14.97
N HIS A 948 -16.14 -44.11 14.14
CA HIS A 948 -15.81 -45.48 14.52
C HIS A 948 -14.36 -45.78 14.12
N LYS A 949 -13.49 -46.09 15.10
CA LYS A 949 -12.05 -46.33 14.88
C LYS A 949 -11.72 -47.81 15.07
N ASP A 950 -11.24 -48.46 14.01
CA ASP A 950 -10.71 -49.83 13.98
C ASP A 950 -9.21 -49.79 13.62
N TYR A 951 -8.39 -49.43 14.61
CA TYR A 951 -6.94 -49.27 14.43
C TYR A 951 -6.23 -50.60 14.59
N GLY A 952 -5.78 -51.19 13.47
CA GLY A 952 -4.89 -52.34 13.47
C GLY A 952 -3.45 -51.95 13.84
N ASP A 953 -2.68 -52.93 14.33
CA ASP A 953 -1.26 -52.76 14.67
C ASP A 953 -0.43 -52.49 13.40
N ILE A 954 0.10 -51.27 13.29
CA ILE A 954 0.88 -50.80 12.15
C ILE A 954 2.20 -50.15 12.64
N PRO A 955 3.34 -50.39 11.99
CA PRO A 955 4.60 -49.76 12.36
C PRO A 955 4.63 -48.29 11.93
N GLY A 956 5.39 -47.46 12.65
CA GLY A 956 5.63 -46.08 12.25
C GLY A 956 6.27 -45.97 10.86
N ILE A 957 5.72 -45.06 10.04
CA ILE A 957 6.10 -44.87 8.62
C ILE A 957 7.04 -43.68 8.49
N LEU A 958 8.08 -43.81 7.66
CA LEU A 958 8.93 -42.68 7.28
C LEU A 958 8.16 -41.80 6.27
N CYS A 959 7.67 -40.64 6.70
CA CYS A 959 6.88 -39.73 5.86
C CYS A 959 7.12 -38.26 6.24
N HIS A 960 6.53 -37.35 5.47
CA HIS A 960 6.38 -35.95 5.86
C HIS A 960 5.05 -35.80 6.62
N PRO A 961 5.06 -35.75 7.97
CA PRO A 961 3.83 -35.75 8.77
C PRO A 961 2.86 -34.64 8.39
N GLY A 962 3.35 -33.42 8.13
CA GLY A 962 2.50 -32.32 7.69
C GLY A 962 1.73 -32.60 6.40
N ASN A 963 2.41 -33.16 5.38
CA ASN A 963 1.76 -33.51 4.12
C ASN A 963 0.70 -34.61 4.32
N ILE A 964 0.98 -35.63 5.15
CA ILE A 964 0.04 -36.71 5.41
C ILE A 964 -1.18 -36.22 6.22
N ASN A 965 -0.98 -35.34 7.20
CA ASN A 965 -2.10 -34.75 7.96
C ASN A 965 -2.99 -33.88 7.06
N GLN A 966 -2.43 -33.19 6.06
CA GLN A 966 -3.22 -32.48 5.05
C GLN A 966 -4.11 -33.44 4.23
N VAL A 967 -3.63 -34.63 3.91
CA VAL A 967 -4.43 -35.65 3.21
C VAL A 967 -5.63 -36.06 4.05
N PHE A 968 -5.41 -36.33 5.34
CA PHE A 968 -6.50 -36.69 6.27
C PHE A 968 -7.51 -35.56 6.42
N MET A 969 -7.03 -34.32 6.59
CA MET A 969 -7.87 -33.13 6.71
C MET A 969 -8.81 -33.00 5.51
N ASN A 970 -8.27 -33.09 4.30
CA ASN A 970 -9.05 -32.98 3.06
C ASN A 970 -10.08 -34.10 2.93
N ILE A 971 -9.76 -35.33 3.35
CA ILE A 971 -10.68 -36.47 3.25
C ILE A 971 -11.78 -36.37 4.31
N PHE A 972 -11.45 -36.05 5.57
CA PHE A 972 -12.43 -35.89 6.63
C PHE A 972 -13.37 -34.71 6.37
N LEU A 973 -12.87 -33.55 5.91
CA LEU A 973 -13.74 -32.43 5.54
C LEU A 973 -14.71 -32.80 4.41
N ASN A 974 -14.26 -33.54 3.41
CA ASN A 974 -15.15 -34.01 2.34
C ASN A 974 -16.19 -35.01 2.85
N ALA A 975 -15.82 -35.92 3.76
CA ALA A 975 -16.75 -36.85 4.41
C ALA A 975 -17.81 -36.11 5.25
N ILE A 976 -17.36 -35.19 6.11
CA ILE A 976 -18.20 -34.35 6.96
C ILE A 976 -19.20 -33.53 6.13
N GLN A 977 -18.75 -32.96 5.00
CA GLN A 977 -19.61 -32.15 4.13
C GLN A 977 -20.54 -32.98 3.25
N ALA A 978 -20.20 -34.25 2.99
CA ALA A 978 -21.06 -35.18 2.26
C ALA A 978 -22.22 -35.70 3.11
N ILE A 979 -22.07 -35.69 4.44
CA ILE A 979 -23.10 -36.02 5.41
C ILE A 979 -23.86 -34.71 5.72
N GLU A 980 -25.16 -34.64 5.43
CA GLU A 980 -25.93 -33.40 5.64
C GLU A 980 -26.38 -33.25 7.09
N ASN A 981 -26.99 -34.30 7.66
CA ASN A 981 -27.51 -34.32 9.03
C ASN A 981 -26.66 -35.27 9.89
N LYS A 982 -27.28 -36.29 10.51
CA LYS A 982 -26.53 -37.30 11.27
C LYS A 982 -25.98 -38.41 10.38
N GLY A 983 -24.78 -38.87 10.68
CA GLY A 983 -24.13 -39.93 9.92
C GLY A 983 -22.90 -40.49 10.64
N ASN A 984 -22.13 -41.28 9.93
CA ASN A 984 -21.04 -42.06 10.49
C ASN A 984 -19.80 -41.99 9.61
N ILE A 985 -18.64 -41.97 10.25
CA ILE A 985 -17.35 -42.14 9.60
C ILE A 985 -16.65 -43.35 10.22
N TRP A 986 -16.24 -44.31 9.40
CA TRP A 986 -15.45 -45.46 9.82
C TRP A 986 -14.01 -45.33 9.35
N ILE A 987 -13.07 -45.52 10.28
CA ILE A 987 -11.64 -45.48 10.00
C ILE A 987 -11.07 -46.84 10.32
N LYS A 988 -10.37 -47.43 9.35
CA LYS A 988 -9.69 -48.71 9.52
C LYS A 988 -8.24 -48.63 9.08
N THR A 989 -7.32 -49.10 9.90
CA THR A 989 -5.90 -49.24 9.51
C THR A 989 -5.46 -50.70 9.53
N GLY A 990 -4.53 -51.07 8.65
CA GLY A 990 -3.93 -52.40 8.62
C GLY A 990 -2.72 -52.49 7.71
N ILE A 991 -2.16 -53.69 7.57
CA ILE A 991 -1.00 -53.96 6.71
C ILE A 991 -1.44 -54.83 5.53
N LYS A 992 -1.07 -54.43 4.31
CA LYS A 992 -1.39 -55.18 3.09
C LYS A 992 -0.26 -55.07 2.08
N ASN A 993 0.28 -56.21 1.66
CA ASN A 993 1.34 -56.31 0.64
C ASN A 993 2.54 -55.36 0.90
N GLY A 994 3.02 -55.25 2.14
CA GLY A 994 4.16 -54.41 2.51
C GLY A 994 3.87 -52.90 2.58
N SER A 995 2.59 -52.51 2.55
CA SER A 995 2.12 -51.13 2.73
C SER A 995 1.15 -51.04 3.90
N VAL A 996 1.10 -49.89 4.56
CA VAL A 996 0.05 -49.52 5.50
C VAL A 996 -1.17 -49.08 4.70
N GLU A 997 -2.30 -49.75 4.93
CA GLU A 997 -3.61 -49.46 4.35
C GLU A 997 -4.43 -48.66 5.36
N ILE A 998 -4.93 -47.49 4.94
CA ILE A 998 -5.80 -46.61 5.72
C ILE A 998 -7.09 -46.45 4.94
N THR A 999 -8.20 -46.88 5.51
CA THR A 999 -9.52 -46.79 4.89
C THR A 999 -10.37 -45.82 5.69
N ILE A 1000 -10.92 -44.79 5.02
CA ILE A 1000 -11.85 -43.83 5.60
C ILE A 1000 -13.14 -43.91 4.80
N ARG A 1001 -14.23 -44.30 5.47
CA ARG A 1001 -15.55 -44.47 4.87
C ARG A 1001 -16.55 -43.54 5.52
N ASP A 1002 -17.36 -42.87 4.70
CA ASP A 1002 -18.56 -42.14 5.11
C ASP A 1002 -19.85 -42.84 4.63
N ASP A 1003 -20.98 -42.48 5.23
CA ASP A 1003 -22.34 -42.84 4.79
C ASP A 1003 -23.10 -41.65 4.19
N GLY A 1004 -22.40 -40.63 3.70
CA GLY A 1004 -22.98 -39.43 3.10
C GLY A 1004 -23.59 -39.65 1.73
N LYS A 1005 -23.84 -38.56 1.00
CA LYS A 1005 -24.53 -38.62 -0.31
C LYS A 1005 -23.77 -39.34 -1.44
N GLY A 1006 -22.50 -39.69 -1.25
CA GLY A 1006 -21.67 -40.31 -2.29
C GLY A 1006 -21.38 -39.40 -3.49
N ILE A 1007 -20.61 -39.91 -4.45
CA ILE A 1007 -20.12 -39.16 -5.63
C ILE A 1007 -20.87 -39.63 -6.89
N PRO A 1008 -21.58 -38.73 -7.61
CA PRO A 1008 -22.27 -39.08 -8.85
C PRO A 1008 -21.34 -39.61 -9.95
N LYS A 1009 -21.80 -40.59 -10.72
CA LYS A 1009 -20.98 -41.29 -11.73
C LYS A 1009 -20.34 -40.37 -12.78
N LYS A 1010 -21.00 -39.25 -13.10
CA LYS A 1010 -20.51 -38.22 -14.04
C LYS A 1010 -19.27 -37.46 -13.53
N ASP A 1011 -19.10 -37.38 -12.22
CA ASP A 1011 -18.09 -36.55 -11.56
C ASP A 1011 -16.88 -37.39 -11.10
N GLN A 1012 -17.04 -38.71 -10.97
CA GLN A 1012 -16.01 -39.65 -10.47
C GLN A 1012 -14.68 -39.59 -11.24
N ASN A 1013 -14.69 -39.36 -12.56
CA ASN A 1013 -13.47 -39.29 -13.36
C ASN A 1013 -12.69 -37.99 -13.20
N LYS A 1014 -13.26 -36.99 -12.51
CA LYS A 1014 -12.71 -35.63 -12.42
C LYS A 1014 -12.37 -35.20 -10.99
N ILE A 1015 -12.67 -36.00 -9.97
CA ILE A 1015 -12.51 -35.59 -8.56
C ILE A 1015 -11.06 -35.33 -8.14
N PHE A 1016 -10.08 -35.85 -8.89
CA PHE A 1016 -8.66 -35.59 -8.68
C PHE A 1016 -8.11 -34.52 -9.65
N ASP A 1017 -8.92 -34.01 -10.57
CA ASP A 1017 -8.51 -32.94 -11.48
C ASP A 1017 -8.38 -31.62 -10.69
N PRO A 1018 -7.27 -30.89 -10.83
CA PRO A 1018 -7.11 -29.60 -10.16
C PRO A 1018 -8.23 -28.62 -10.52
N PHE A 1019 -8.70 -27.84 -9.54
CA PHE A 1019 -9.77 -26.83 -9.66
C PHE A 1019 -11.17 -27.37 -9.95
N TYR A 1020 -11.34 -28.70 -10.05
CA TYR A 1020 -12.65 -29.28 -10.22
C TYR A 1020 -13.40 -29.33 -8.88
N THR A 1021 -14.59 -28.74 -8.82
CA THR A 1021 -15.45 -28.79 -7.64
C THR A 1021 -16.92 -28.87 -8.03
N THR A 1022 -17.69 -29.62 -7.24
CA THR A 1022 -19.15 -29.71 -7.36
C THR A 1022 -19.88 -28.72 -6.43
N LYS A 1023 -19.12 -27.86 -5.73
CA LYS A 1023 -19.62 -26.88 -4.77
C LYS A 1023 -20.00 -25.54 -5.46
N PRO A 1024 -20.91 -24.74 -4.88
CA PRO A 1024 -21.25 -23.41 -5.37
C PRO A 1024 -20.02 -22.48 -5.43
N VAL A 1025 -20.08 -21.49 -6.32
CA VAL A 1025 -19.02 -20.48 -6.51
C VAL A 1025 -18.69 -19.80 -5.17
N GLY A 1026 -17.42 -19.81 -4.78
CA GLY A 1026 -16.93 -19.23 -3.52
C GLY A 1026 -16.90 -20.17 -2.31
N LYS A 1027 -17.43 -21.39 -2.39
CA LYS A 1027 -17.46 -22.36 -1.26
C LYS A 1027 -16.50 -23.56 -1.40
N GLY A 1028 -15.62 -23.53 -2.41
CA GLY A 1028 -14.60 -24.55 -2.58
C GLY A 1028 -13.63 -24.23 -3.71
N THR A 1029 -12.34 -24.44 -3.46
CA THR A 1029 -11.23 -24.18 -4.40
C THR A 1029 -11.00 -25.30 -5.42
N GLY A 1030 -11.56 -26.49 -5.17
CA GLY A 1030 -11.40 -27.67 -6.04
C GLY A 1030 -9.99 -28.26 -6.04
N LEU A 1031 -9.13 -27.88 -5.10
CA LEU A 1031 -7.73 -28.29 -5.07
C LEU A 1031 -7.44 -29.41 -4.06
N GLY A 1032 -8.16 -29.48 -2.94
CA GLY A 1032 -7.89 -30.42 -1.84
C GLY A 1032 -7.65 -31.89 -2.26
N LEU A 1033 -8.53 -32.52 -3.04
CA LEU A 1033 -8.35 -33.92 -3.46
C LEU A 1033 -7.20 -34.12 -4.46
N SER A 1034 -6.99 -33.16 -5.37
CA SER A 1034 -5.85 -33.17 -6.30
C SER A 1034 -4.51 -33.06 -5.55
N ILE A 1035 -4.46 -32.26 -4.48
CA ILE A 1035 -3.30 -32.14 -3.59
C ILE A 1035 -3.10 -33.44 -2.82
N SER A 1036 -4.17 -34.03 -2.26
CA SER A 1036 -4.09 -35.32 -1.57
C SER A 1036 -3.52 -36.42 -2.48
N TYR A 1037 -3.97 -36.46 -3.74
CA TYR A 1037 -3.46 -37.39 -4.74
C TYR A 1037 -1.95 -37.21 -4.98
N ASN A 1038 -1.50 -35.96 -5.16
CA ASN A 1038 -0.10 -35.63 -5.38
C ASN A 1038 0.78 -35.94 -4.17
N ILE A 1039 0.31 -35.63 -2.95
CA ILE A 1039 1.04 -35.95 -1.71
C ILE A 1039 1.25 -37.45 -1.57
N ILE A 1040 0.20 -38.25 -1.75
CA ILE A 1040 0.30 -39.71 -1.65
C ILE A 1040 1.25 -40.27 -2.71
N ARG A 1041 1.22 -39.73 -3.94
CA ARG A 1041 2.19 -40.08 -5.00
C ARG A 1041 3.63 -39.70 -4.65
N GLN A 1042 3.87 -38.55 -4.05
CA GLN A 1042 5.21 -38.13 -3.59
C GLN A 1042 5.77 -39.09 -2.54
N HIS A 1043 4.90 -39.70 -1.73
CA HIS A 1043 5.24 -40.75 -0.77
C HIS A 1043 5.29 -42.16 -1.38
N ARG A 1044 5.29 -42.27 -2.73
CA ARG A 1044 5.24 -43.54 -3.49
C ARG A 1044 4.03 -44.43 -3.15
N GLY A 1045 2.99 -43.84 -2.56
CA GLY A 1045 1.76 -44.50 -2.20
C GLY A 1045 0.70 -44.47 -3.30
N ARG A 1046 -0.47 -45.02 -2.98
CA ARG A 1046 -1.65 -44.99 -3.87
C ARG A 1046 -2.90 -44.61 -3.10
N ILE A 1047 -3.76 -43.80 -3.70
CA ILE A 1047 -5.09 -43.47 -3.17
C ILE A 1047 -6.15 -43.90 -4.17
N HIS A 1048 -7.19 -44.57 -3.69
CA HIS A 1048 -8.33 -45.01 -4.48
C HIS A 1048 -9.62 -44.70 -3.72
N PHE A 1049 -10.75 -44.72 -4.41
CA PHE A 1049 -12.06 -44.56 -3.79
C PHE A 1049 -13.07 -45.55 -4.39
N ASP A 1050 -14.04 -45.95 -3.58
CA ASP A 1050 -15.28 -46.61 -4.01
C ASP A 1050 -16.44 -45.74 -3.52
N SER A 1051 -17.31 -45.31 -4.42
CA SER A 1051 -18.43 -44.43 -4.09
C SER A 1051 -19.67 -44.80 -4.88
N ARG A 1052 -20.80 -44.81 -4.17
CA ARG A 1052 -22.12 -44.99 -4.78
C ARG A 1052 -23.02 -43.86 -4.32
N GLU A 1053 -23.66 -43.20 -5.28
CA GLU A 1053 -24.60 -42.12 -5.02
C GLU A 1053 -25.71 -42.59 -4.05
N GLY A 1054 -25.92 -41.83 -2.99
CA GLY A 1054 -26.84 -42.12 -1.88
C GLY A 1054 -26.36 -43.17 -0.86
N LYS A 1055 -25.12 -43.69 -0.96
CA LYS A 1055 -24.60 -44.73 -0.02
C LYS A 1055 -23.25 -44.39 0.63
N GLY A 1056 -22.67 -43.24 0.33
CA GLY A 1056 -21.39 -42.78 0.87
C GLY A 1056 -20.17 -43.12 0.01
N THR A 1057 -19.00 -42.69 0.48
CA THR A 1057 -17.71 -42.91 -0.18
C THR A 1057 -16.73 -43.61 0.75
N THR A 1058 -15.89 -44.47 0.20
CA THR A 1058 -14.76 -45.09 0.90
C THR A 1058 -13.49 -44.70 0.19
N PHE A 1059 -12.60 -43.95 0.85
CA PHE A 1059 -11.24 -43.70 0.40
C PHE A 1059 -10.29 -44.71 1.01
N THR A 1060 -9.42 -45.30 0.18
CA THR A 1060 -8.36 -46.22 0.60
C THR A 1060 -7.01 -45.65 0.21
N ILE A 1061 -6.16 -45.41 1.21
CA ILE A 1061 -4.79 -44.92 1.06
C ILE A 1061 -3.83 -46.07 1.37
N LEU A 1062 -2.85 -46.29 0.50
CA LEU A 1062 -1.78 -47.26 0.64
C LEU A 1062 -0.45 -46.51 0.71
N LEU A 1063 0.25 -46.62 1.85
CA LEU A 1063 1.57 -46.04 2.06
C LEU A 1063 2.63 -47.14 2.22
N PRO A 1064 3.69 -47.19 1.38
CA PRO A 1064 4.72 -48.20 1.51
C PRO A 1064 5.51 -48.04 2.81
N MET A 1065 5.87 -49.15 3.45
CA MET A 1065 6.60 -49.15 4.72
C MET A 1065 8.08 -48.72 4.58
N GLN A 1066 8.63 -48.80 3.37
CA GLN A 1066 9.96 -48.30 3.01
C GLN A 1066 9.83 -47.40 1.78
N GLN A 1067 10.31 -46.16 1.87
CA GLN A 1067 10.26 -45.18 0.79
C GLN A 1067 11.40 -45.35 -0.20
#